data_AF-A0AA43LRD6-F1
#
_entry.id   AF-A0AA43LRD6-F1
#
_cell.length_a   1.000
_cell.length_b   1.000
_cell.length_c   1.000
_cell.angle_alpha   90.00
_cell.angle_beta   90.00
_cell.angle_gamma   90.00
#
_symmetry.space_group_name_H-M   'P 1'
#
loop_
_entity.id
_entity.type
_entity.pdbx_description
1 polymer ?
#
loop_
_entity_poly.entity_id
_entity_poly.type
_entity_poly.pdbx_seq_one_letter_code
_entity_poly.pdbx_strand_id
1 'polypeptide(L)'
;MNKIIKNGTIFLMGVFIVLTCLANYKHPTMMKDEDANEEISVQKVDNLSSDFILGADASSVISVEDSGGKYYNFDGVEQDVFEIMADAGVNYIRVKVWNDPYDENGNGYGGGNSDLAKAIEIGERATANGMKLLVDFHYSDFWADPGRQNAPKAWEGLSADQKAVEIYNYTKESLEAFQTAGVDVGMVQVGNETTGQGICGETKLENKVKLFHAGSKAIRDVNSDIKVVVHFTNPEKGNPYNYTKELYDAGVNFDVVATSYYPVWHGTLGQLSTQLNRIADDFDKEVMVAETAYPYTLADGDDQANLIKNTNQLKGYEASVDGQADMFRDVVNTVNNDVKNNKGIGVFYWENTWIPVNEGKGKRADNLALWETYGSGWATKAATSYDKSPTGSGIATTSNYGGTEVDNQAMFDFAGHALPSLNVYKYVFTGYNEEPEVDVINLLQNPGFEDEDMTMYDISQSYVSRKTDDPLTGDYSVHFYNEEPIEFEISQEVSLPAGKHKFTLHIQGGANTDTSDIYSFIEIDGEKNHKQRIELDGWCNWQEPTITFDLESEATVKVGLYVKAEAFSWGTSDDWQLVTKEKLSIVNKDILQELIDKAIALEQADLYTSSTWLNYVTALDHAKFVLNDVQATQEQVDEAIQLLTQKQADLKKLQIDSSDENKQNNQSDKENNDLSNKNQNINNQNDNTKNNEASKNPSIATFDASNKAAWLLLVLASLSIVGITVRKRLNYRNR
;
A
#
# COMPACT_ATOMS: atom_id res chain seq x y z
N MET A 1 -69.60 60.48 -22.41
CA MET A 1 -68.17 60.36 -22.77
C MET A 1 -67.53 59.31 -21.86
N ASN A 2 -67.56 58.03 -22.26
CA ASN A 2 -67.20 56.92 -21.36
C ASN A 2 -65.71 56.52 -21.51
N LYS A 3 -64.84 57.54 -21.56
CA LYS A 3 -63.37 57.45 -21.50
C LYS A 3 -62.89 58.67 -20.72
N ILE A 4 -62.37 58.43 -19.51
CA ILE A 4 -61.47 59.27 -18.67
C ILE A 4 -61.46 58.70 -17.23
N ILE A 5 -62.61 58.25 -16.71
CA ILE A 5 -62.72 57.61 -15.39
C ILE A 5 -62.37 56.10 -15.49
N LYS A 6 -61.13 55.78 -15.89
CA LYS A 6 -60.56 54.43 -15.74
C LYS A 6 -59.05 54.35 -15.46
N ASN A 7 -58.37 55.50 -15.37
CA ASN A 7 -56.93 55.57 -15.05
C ASN A 7 -56.65 56.14 -13.64
N GLY A 8 -57.67 56.57 -12.89
CA GLY A 8 -57.52 57.24 -11.59
C GLY A 8 -57.43 56.32 -10.37
N THR A 9 -57.72 55.02 -10.50
CA THR A 9 -57.84 54.09 -9.36
C THR A 9 -56.74 53.01 -9.35
N ILE A 10 -55.75 53.12 -10.24
CA ILE A 10 -54.61 52.17 -10.33
C ILE A 10 -53.36 52.76 -9.65
N PHE A 11 -53.27 54.08 -9.49
CA PHE A 11 -52.06 54.76 -9.02
C PHE A 11 -51.85 54.76 -7.49
N LEU A 12 -52.88 54.42 -6.69
CA LEU A 12 -52.78 54.34 -5.22
C LEU A 12 -52.65 52.92 -4.66
N MET A 13 -52.73 51.90 -5.52
CA MET A 13 -52.28 50.53 -5.17
C MET A 13 -50.82 50.29 -5.59
N GLY A 14 -50.28 51.07 -6.53
CA GLY A 14 -48.90 50.94 -7.01
C GLY A 14 -47.81 51.44 -6.05
N VAL A 15 -48.13 52.33 -5.09
CA VAL A 15 -47.13 52.95 -4.21
C VAL A 15 -46.83 52.10 -2.96
N PHE A 16 -47.77 51.26 -2.51
CA PHE A 16 -47.58 50.41 -1.32
C PHE A 16 -46.93 49.03 -1.61
N ILE A 17 -46.73 48.71 -2.90
CA ILE A 17 -46.00 47.50 -3.34
C ILE A 17 -44.52 47.81 -3.63
N VAL A 18 -44.21 49.03 -4.10
CA VAL A 18 -42.83 49.44 -4.40
C VAL A 18 -41.97 49.59 -3.12
N LEU A 19 -42.59 49.85 -1.96
CA LEU A 19 -41.90 49.91 -0.67
C LEU A 19 -41.74 48.56 0.07
N THR A 20 -42.22 47.46 -0.51
CA THR A 20 -41.97 46.09 -0.03
C THR A 20 -41.18 45.23 -1.03
N CYS A 21 -41.18 45.57 -2.31
CA CYS A 21 -40.41 44.85 -3.34
C CYS A 21 -38.94 45.32 -3.51
N LEU A 22 -38.49 46.38 -2.82
CA LEU A 22 -37.10 46.87 -2.89
C LEU A 22 -36.12 46.19 -1.92
N ALA A 23 -36.53 45.10 -1.24
CA ALA A 23 -35.67 44.30 -0.37
C ALA A 23 -35.05 43.06 -1.06
N ASN A 24 -35.70 42.52 -2.09
CA ASN A 24 -35.41 41.19 -2.65
C ASN A 24 -35.12 41.21 -4.17
N TYR A 25 -34.14 42.00 -4.60
CA TYR A 25 -33.55 41.87 -5.94
C TYR A 25 -32.06 42.22 -5.90
N LYS A 26 -31.19 41.21 -5.78
CA LYS A 26 -29.78 41.32 -6.19
C LYS A 26 -29.66 40.98 -7.67
N HIS A 27 -28.67 41.56 -8.34
CA HIS A 27 -28.29 41.14 -9.70
C HIS A 27 -27.78 39.69 -9.69
N PRO A 28 -27.88 38.96 -10.81
CA PRO A 28 -27.08 37.77 -11.03
C PRO A 28 -25.61 38.20 -11.16
N THR A 29 -24.89 38.14 -10.04
CA THR A 29 -23.45 37.89 -10.10
C THR A 29 -23.22 36.55 -10.79
N MET A 30 -22.06 36.39 -11.43
CA MET A 30 -21.58 35.04 -11.74
C MET A 30 -21.60 34.25 -10.42
N MET A 31 -22.08 33.01 -10.44
CA MET A 31 -21.77 32.11 -9.35
C MET A 31 -20.25 31.91 -9.44
N LYS A 32 -19.55 32.45 -8.43
CA LYS A 32 -18.30 31.83 -8.00
C LYS A 32 -18.68 30.43 -7.53
N ASP A 33 -17.76 29.51 -7.71
CA ASP A 33 -17.79 28.18 -7.11
C ASP A 33 -18.00 28.36 -5.59
N GLU A 34 -19.01 27.69 -5.04
CA GLU A 34 -19.33 27.76 -3.61
C GLU A 34 -18.40 26.79 -2.88
N ASP A 35 -17.28 27.36 -2.42
CA ASP A 35 -16.30 26.88 -1.45
C ASP A 35 -15.96 25.37 -1.50
N ALA A 36 -14.86 25.05 -2.21
CA ALA A 36 -14.12 23.80 -2.04
C ALA A 36 -13.46 23.75 -0.65
N ASN A 37 -14.25 23.37 0.36
CA ASN A 37 -13.87 22.74 1.63
C ASN A 37 -15.14 22.48 2.47
N GLU A 38 -15.97 21.51 2.05
CA GLU A 38 -16.90 20.87 3.00
C GLU A 38 -16.09 19.91 3.90
N GLU A 39 -15.84 20.38 5.12
CA GLU A 39 -15.08 19.70 6.17
C GLU A 39 -15.82 18.44 6.68
N ILE A 40 -15.29 17.24 6.39
CA ILE A 40 -15.90 15.94 6.77
C ILE A 40 -15.70 15.56 8.24
N SER A 41 -16.73 15.04 8.91
CA SER A 41 -16.74 14.83 10.37
C SER A 41 -16.34 13.41 10.85
N VAL A 42 -15.22 12.86 10.38
CA VAL A 42 -14.77 11.50 10.74
C VAL A 42 -14.40 11.35 12.22
N GLN A 43 -14.89 10.30 12.87
CA GLN A 43 -14.51 9.91 14.24
C GLN A 43 -13.33 8.94 14.25
N LYS A 44 -12.38 9.14 15.17
CA LYS A 44 -11.25 8.21 15.44
C LYS A 44 -11.75 6.77 15.62
N VAL A 45 -10.96 5.80 15.19
CA VAL A 45 -11.14 4.38 15.46
C VAL A 45 -10.18 4.03 16.59
N ASP A 46 -10.72 3.86 17.80
CA ASP A 46 -9.93 3.52 18.98
C ASP A 46 -9.15 2.22 18.74
N ASN A 47 -7.89 2.18 19.18
CA ASN A 47 -7.00 1.01 19.05
C ASN A 47 -6.78 0.51 17.61
N LEU A 48 -6.95 1.37 16.58
CA LEU A 48 -6.57 1.03 15.21
C LEU A 48 -5.07 0.76 15.13
N SER A 49 -4.69 -0.43 14.63
CA SER A 49 -3.29 -0.77 14.43
C SER A 49 -2.67 0.06 13.31
N SER A 50 -1.43 0.54 13.50
CA SER A 50 -0.66 1.24 12.47
C SER A 50 -0.33 0.35 11.26
N ASP A 51 -0.25 -0.97 11.46
CA ASP A 51 -0.13 -1.99 10.40
C ASP A 51 -1.47 -2.38 9.74
N PHE A 52 -2.60 -1.77 10.14
CA PHE A 52 -3.93 -2.12 9.61
C PHE A 52 -4.04 -1.78 8.12
N ILE A 53 -4.50 -2.74 7.32
CA ILE A 53 -4.55 -2.59 5.86
C ILE A 53 -5.72 -1.70 5.48
N LEU A 54 -5.37 -0.51 4.97
CA LEU A 54 -6.24 0.54 4.51
C LEU A 54 -6.08 0.66 2.99
N GLY A 55 -6.83 -0.19 2.29
CA GLY A 55 -6.63 -0.45 0.87
C GLY A 55 -7.65 0.22 -0.05
N ALA A 56 -7.30 0.29 -1.33
CA ALA A 56 -8.15 0.72 -2.43
C ALA A 56 -8.00 -0.19 -3.65
N ASP A 57 -9.10 -0.52 -4.34
CA ASP A 57 -9.08 -1.19 -5.65
C ASP A 57 -9.07 -0.12 -6.75
N ALA A 58 -7.96 -0.02 -7.47
CA ALA A 58 -7.69 0.99 -8.48
C ALA A 58 -7.69 0.42 -9.91
N SER A 59 -8.32 -0.74 -10.11
CA SER A 59 -8.22 -1.54 -11.33
C SER A 59 -8.70 -0.86 -12.62
N SER A 60 -9.53 0.18 -12.53
CA SER A 60 -10.04 0.96 -13.68
C SER A 60 -9.11 2.09 -14.15
N VAL A 61 -8.13 2.52 -13.33
CA VAL A 61 -7.33 3.75 -13.55
C VAL A 61 -6.74 3.83 -14.96
N ILE A 62 -6.04 2.78 -15.42
CA ILE A 62 -5.33 2.79 -16.70
C ILE A 62 -6.28 3.03 -17.88
N SER A 63 -7.47 2.42 -17.89
CA SER A 63 -8.42 2.61 -19.00
C SER A 63 -9.15 3.96 -18.93
N VAL A 64 -9.34 4.50 -17.72
CA VAL A 64 -9.86 5.86 -17.50
C VAL A 64 -8.86 6.90 -18.00
N GLU A 65 -7.58 6.76 -17.70
CA GLU A 65 -6.49 7.62 -18.17
C GLU A 65 -6.30 7.53 -19.70
N ASP A 66 -6.29 6.31 -20.28
CA ASP A 66 -6.31 6.09 -21.74
C ASP A 66 -7.51 6.78 -22.43
N SER A 67 -8.64 6.90 -21.71
CA SER A 67 -9.84 7.61 -22.17
C SER A 67 -9.76 9.14 -22.01
N GLY A 68 -8.64 9.67 -21.52
CA GLY A 68 -8.46 11.10 -21.23
C GLY A 68 -9.05 11.56 -19.90
N GLY A 69 -9.38 10.63 -18.99
CA GLY A 69 -9.62 10.93 -17.58
C GLY A 69 -8.35 11.45 -16.91
N LYS A 70 -8.52 12.18 -15.81
CA LYS A 70 -7.46 12.84 -15.03
C LYS A 70 -7.85 12.83 -13.57
N TYR A 71 -6.86 12.93 -12.70
CA TYR A 71 -7.05 13.05 -11.26
C TYR A 71 -6.34 14.30 -10.74
N TYR A 72 -6.95 14.94 -9.75
CA TYR A 72 -6.48 16.18 -9.15
C TYR A 72 -6.52 16.06 -7.62
N ASN A 73 -5.48 16.58 -6.97
CA ASN A 73 -5.37 16.60 -5.51
C ASN A 73 -6.32 17.65 -4.87
N PHE A 74 -6.29 17.76 -3.55
CA PHE A 74 -7.15 18.69 -2.80
C PHE A 74 -6.92 20.18 -3.12
N ASP A 75 -5.75 20.56 -3.62
CA ASP A 75 -5.45 21.92 -4.12
C ASP A 75 -5.94 22.15 -5.57
N GLY A 76 -6.54 21.14 -6.21
CA GLY A 76 -6.96 21.17 -7.60
C GLY A 76 -5.82 21.03 -8.61
N VAL A 77 -4.68 20.47 -8.20
CA VAL A 77 -3.51 20.25 -9.07
C VAL A 77 -3.54 18.84 -9.65
N GLU A 78 -3.32 18.73 -10.96
CA GLU A 78 -3.22 17.44 -11.68
C GLU A 78 -2.00 16.64 -11.18
N GLN A 79 -2.23 15.45 -10.64
CA GLN A 79 -1.25 14.62 -9.91
C GLN A 79 -1.52 13.13 -10.18
N ASP A 80 -0.54 12.24 -9.99
CA ASP A 80 -0.78 10.79 -10.12
C ASP A 80 -1.78 10.35 -9.04
N VAL A 81 -2.83 9.63 -9.42
CA VAL A 81 -3.85 9.11 -8.50
C VAL A 81 -3.27 8.20 -7.41
N PHE A 82 -2.17 7.48 -7.68
CA PHE A 82 -1.47 6.68 -6.67
C PHE A 82 -0.70 7.55 -5.67
N GLU A 83 -0.16 8.69 -6.11
CA GLU A 83 0.45 9.70 -5.24
C GLU A 83 -0.64 10.35 -4.36
N ILE A 84 -1.79 10.72 -4.94
CA ILE A 84 -2.94 11.27 -4.18
C ILE A 84 -3.47 10.27 -3.15
N MET A 85 -3.53 8.98 -3.49
CA MET A 85 -3.99 7.92 -2.56
C MET A 85 -2.99 7.68 -1.43
N ALA A 86 -1.69 7.62 -1.72
CA ALA A 86 -0.65 7.51 -0.68
C ALA A 86 -0.61 8.76 0.21
N ASP A 87 -0.66 9.97 -0.38
CA ASP A 87 -0.82 11.25 0.33
C ASP A 87 -2.05 11.24 1.25
N ALA A 88 -3.12 10.54 0.88
CA ALA A 88 -4.34 10.41 1.67
C ALA A 88 -4.29 9.33 2.77
N GLY A 89 -3.28 8.46 2.78
CA GLY A 89 -3.11 7.39 3.78
C GLY A 89 -3.53 5.99 3.32
N VAL A 90 -3.76 5.76 2.03
CA VAL A 90 -3.90 4.39 1.48
C VAL A 90 -2.56 3.69 1.56
N ASN A 91 -2.51 2.48 2.11
CA ASN A 91 -1.28 1.68 2.27
C ASN A 91 -1.24 0.40 1.40
N TYR A 92 -2.32 0.13 0.66
CA TYR A 92 -2.47 -1.07 -0.17
C TYR A 92 -3.32 -0.78 -1.42
N ILE A 93 -2.89 -1.30 -2.56
CA ILE A 93 -3.68 -1.34 -3.79
C ILE A 93 -4.16 -2.77 -4.04
N ARG A 94 -5.43 -2.94 -4.40
CA ARG A 94 -5.99 -4.15 -4.98
C ARG A 94 -6.06 -3.98 -6.49
N VAL A 95 -5.73 -5.04 -7.23
CA VAL A 95 -5.92 -5.09 -8.68
C VAL A 95 -6.50 -6.43 -9.14
N LYS A 96 -7.60 -6.37 -9.89
CA LYS A 96 -8.22 -7.53 -10.51
C LYS A 96 -7.50 -7.94 -11.79
N VAL A 97 -7.33 -9.24 -12.00
CA VAL A 97 -6.60 -9.82 -13.13
C VAL A 97 -7.46 -10.87 -13.83
N TRP A 98 -7.79 -10.57 -15.08
CA TRP A 98 -8.44 -11.47 -16.04
C TRP A 98 -7.41 -12.13 -16.96
N ASN A 99 -7.71 -13.35 -17.39
CA ASN A 99 -6.78 -14.17 -18.18
C ASN A 99 -6.60 -13.65 -19.61
N ASP A 100 -7.69 -13.41 -20.34
CA ASP A 100 -7.70 -12.83 -21.68
C ASP A 100 -8.98 -11.98 -21.91
N PRO A 101 -9.04 -10.73 -21.40
CA PRO A 101 -10.25 -9.90 -21.44
C PRO A 101 -10.54 -9.25 -22.80
N TYR A 102 -10.40 -10.03 -23.88
CA TYR A 102 -10.52 -9.60 -25.28
C TYR A 102 -11.31 -10.61 -26.13
N ASP A 103 -11.90 -10.14 -27.24
CA ASP A 103 -12.47 -11.02 -28.28
C ASP A 103 -11.42 -11.53 -29.28
N GLU A 104 -11.84 -12.39 -30.22
CA GLU A 104 -10.97 -12.95 -31.27
C GLU A 104 -10.35 -11.91 -32.23
N ASN A 105 -10.78 -10.64 -32.15
CA ASN A 105 -10.28 -9.52 -32.95
C ASN A 105 -9.39 -8.57 -32.13
N GLY A 106 -9.27 -8.79 -30.81
CA GLY A 106 -8.57 -7.90 -29.88
C GLY A 106 -9.42 -6.75 -29.33
N ASN A 107 -10.74 -6.79 -29.45
CA ASN A 107 -11.63 -5.81 -28.81
C ASN A 107 -11.75 -6.15 -27.31
N GLY A 108 -11.37 -5.21 -26.44
CA GLY A 108 -11.44 -5.39 -24.99
C GLY A 108 -12.87 -5.51 -24.45
N TYR A 109 -13.06 -6.30 -23.40
CA TYR A 109 -14.36 -6.59 -22.77
C TYR A 109 -14.90 -5.46 -21.88
N GLY A 110 -14.09 -4.46 -21.51
CA GLY A 110 -14.47 -3.38 -20.59
C GLY A 110 -13.96 -3.63 -19.18
N GLY A 111 -14.46 -2.88 -18.20
CA GLY A 111 -14.16 -3.04 -16.79
C GLY A 111 -12.68 -2.86 -16.42
N GLY A 112 -11.97 -1.99 -17.13
CA GLY A 112 -10.52 -1.82 -17.04
C GLY A 112 -9.73 -2.53 -18.15
N ASN A 113 -10.33 -3.51 -18.85
CA ASN A 113 -9.59 -4.50 -19.65
C ASN A 113 -8.43 -5.11 -18.82
N SER A 114 -8.72 -5.46 -17.57
CA SER A 114 -7.75 -5.67 -16.48
C SER A 114 -6.95 -6.97 -16.65
N ASP A 115 -5.99 -6.95 -17.57
CA ASP A 115 -5.03 -8.03 -17.84
C ASP A 115 -3.77 -7.90 -16.97
N LEU A 116 -2.90 -8.92 -17.03
CA LEU A 116 -1.63 -8.94 -16.30
C LEU A 116 -0.72 -7.73 -16.60
N ALA A 117 -0.76 -7.15 -17.80
CA ALA A 117 0.11 -6.03 -18.16
C ALA A 117 -0.33 -4.75 -17.43
N LYS A 118 -1.63 -4.44 -17.43
CA LYS A 118 -2.16 -3.31 -16.64
C LYS A 118 -2.02 -3.55 -15.13
N ALA A 119 -2.17 -4.80 -14.69
CA ALA A 119 -1.99 -5.14 -13.29
C ALA A 119 -0.54 -4.91 -12.81
N ILE A 120 0.46 -5.22 -13.65
CA ILE A 120 1.86 -4.88 -13.39
C ILE A 120 2.08 -3.36 -13.38
N GLU A 121 1.54 -2.60 -14.34
CA GLU A 121 1.66 -1.14 -14.39
C GLU A 121 1.04 -0.44 -13.15
N ILE A 122 -0.12 -0.93 -12.70
CA ILE A 122 -0.75 -0.53 -11.43
C ILE A 122 0.15 -0.91 -10.24
N GLY A 123 0.76 -2.10 -10.26
CA GLY A 123 1.70 -2.57 -9.24
C GLY A 123 2.98 -1.74 -9.13
N GLU A 124 3.55 -1.34 -10.27
CA GLU A 124 4.73 -0.47 -10.33
C GLU A 124 4.40 0.91 -9.74
N ARG A 125 3.24 1.51 -10.09
CA ARG A 125 2.78 2.79 -9.52
C ARG A 125 2.42 2.70 -8.05
N ALA A 126 1.82 1.59 -7.59
CA ALA A 126 1.56 1.35 -6.17
C ALA A 126 2.89 1.27 -5.37
N THR A 127 3.81 0.44 -5.82
CA THR A 127 5.11 0.20 -5.15
C THR A 127 5.97 1.48 -5.12
N ALA A 128 5.95 2.27 -6.19
CA ALA A 128 6.65 3.56 -6.25
C ALA A 128 6.12 4.60 -5.25
N ASN A 129 4.87 4.45 -4.79
CA ASN A 129 4.24 5.28 -3.76
C ASN A 129 4.17 4.58 -2.39
N GLY A 130 4.97 3.53 -2.16
CA GLY A 130 5.05 2.82 -0.89
C GLY A 130 3.86 1.91 -0.54
N MET A 131 2.90 1.74 -1.46
CA MET A 131 1.73 0.88 -1.27
C MET A 131 2.00 -0.55 -1.75
N LYS A 132 1.58 -1.55 -0.96
CA LYS A 132 1.67 -2.96 -1.35
C LYS A 132 0.57 -3.35 -2.32
N LEU A 133 0.77 -4.43 -3.09
CA LEU A 133 -0.22 -4.95 -4.03
C LEU A 133 -0.91 -6.22 -3.51
N LEU A 134 -2.25 -6.23 -3.58
CA LEU A 134 -3.10 -7.41 -3.56
C LEU A 134 -3.48 -7.76 -5.01
N VAL A 135 -3.00 -8.90 -5.49
CA VAL A 135 -3.32 -9.39 -6.84
C VAL A 135 -4.55 -10.31 -6.76
N ASP A 136 -5.66 -9.92 -7.37
CA ASP A 136 -6.87 -10.73 -7.46
C ASP A 136 -6.99 -11.46 -8.80
N PHE A 137 -6.61 -12.74 -8.80
CA PHE A 137 -6.83 -13.60 -9.95
C PHE A 137 -8.28 -14.09 -9.97
N HIS A 138 -9.10 -13.51 -10.84
CA HIS A 138 -10.48 -13.94 -11.06
C HIS A 138 -10.60 -15.37 -11.64
N TYR A 139 -9.56 -15.88 -12.31
CA TYR A 139 -9.56 -17.11 -13.11
C TYR A 139 -10.75 -17.19 -14.09
N SER A 140 -10.91 -16.10 -14.84
CA SER A 140 -11.95 -15.81 -15.84
C SER A 140 -11.41 -14.71 -16.77
N ASP A 141 -11.90 -14.63 -18.00
CA ASP A 141 -11.61 -13.53 -18.93
C ASP A 141 -12.42 -12.25 -18.63
N PHE A 142 -13.35 -12.30 -17.68
CA PHE A 142 -14.18 -11.17 -17.29
C PHE A 142 -14.70 -11.33 -15.86
N TRP A 143 -15.52 -10.39 -15.39
CA TRP A 143 -16.12 -10.36 -14.05
C TRP A 143 -16.46 -11.75 -13.47
N ALA A 144 -16.03 -11.96 -12.22
CA ALA A 144 -16.31 -13.16 -11.44
C ALA A 144 -16.99 -12.74 -10.13
N ASP A 145 -18.17 -13.31 -9.88
CA ASP A 145 -19.11 -12.99 -8.80
C ASP A 145 -20.01 -14.21 -8.46
N PRO A 146 -20.96 -14.15 -7.51
CA PRO A 146 -21.80 -15.28 -7.14
C PRO A 146 -22.77 -15.81 -8.20
N GLY A 147 -22.95 -15.08 -9.30
CA GLY A 147 -23.71 -15.47 -10.49
C GLY A 147 -22.83 -15.82 -11.69
N ARG A 148 -21.60 -15.30 -11.77
CA ARG A 148 -20.67 -15.45 -12.89
C ARG A 148 -19.35 -16.05 -12.41
N GLN A 149 -19.07 -17.29 -12.77
CA GLN A 149 -17.76 -17.93 -12.53
C GLN A 149 -17.34 -18.67 -13.80
N ASN A 150 -17.15 -17.91 -14.88
CA ASN A 150 -16.84 -18.48 -16.19
C ASN A 150 -15.38 -18.94 -16.26
N ALA A 151 -15.11 -20.04 -16.96
CA ALA A 151 -13.74 -20.43 -17.26
C ALA A 151 -13.20 -19.58 -18.43
N PRO A 152 -11.92 -19.16 -18.40
CA PRO A 152 -11.24 -18.50 -19.51
C PRO A 152 -11.44 -19.23 -20.84
N LYS A 153 -11.50 -18.51 -21.95
CA LYS A 153 -11.65 -19.08 -23.30
C LYS A 153 -10.62 -20.18 -23.59
N ALA A 154 -9.38 -19.98 -23.14
CA ALA A 154 -8.29 -20.94 -23.27
C ALA A 154 -8.52 -22.25 -22.50
N TRP A 155 -9.37 -22.24 -21.46
CA TRP A 155 -9.62 -23.34 -20.53
C TRP A 155 -11.04 -23.93 -20.66
N GLU A 156 -11.86 -23.46 -21.61
CA GLU A 156 -13.20 -23.99 -21.86
C GLU A 156 -13.12 -25.45 -22.33
N GLY A 157 -13.90 -26.34 -21.71
CA GLY A 157 -13.89 -27.78 -21.99
C GLY A 157 -12.74 -28.58 -21.34
N LEU A 158 -11.78 -27.93 -20.65
CA LEU A 158 -10.79 -28.65 -19.83
C LEU A 158 -11.46 -29.31 -18.60
N SER A 159 -10.93 -30.47 -18.19
CA SER A 159 -11.31 -31.09 -16.92
C SER A 159 -10.71 -30.32 -15.72
N ALA A 160 -11.31 -30.46 -14.54
CA ALA A 160 -10.83 -29.80 -13.32
C ALA A 160 -9.36 -30.12 -12.97
N ASP A 161 -8.87 -31.33 -13.29
CA ASP A 161 -7.46 -31.69 -13.09
C ASP A 161 -6.52 -30.98 -14.08
N GLN A 162 -7.00 -30.65 -15.28
CA GLN A 162 -6.26 -29.83 -16.25
C GLN A 162 -6.33 -28.34 -15.87
N LYS A 163 -7.51 -27.82 -15.51
CA LYS A 163 -7.68 -26.46 -14.99
C LYS A 163 -6.79 -26.21 -13.76
N ALA A 164 -6.58 -27.20 -12.90
CA ALA A 164 -5.65 -27.09 -11.77
C ALA A 164 -4.19 -26.89 -12.24
N VAL A 165 -3.77 -27.55 -13.33
CA VAL A 165 -2.44 -27.32 -13.93
C VAL A 165 -2.35 -25.93 -14.55
N GLU A 166 -3.36 -25.50 -15.31
CA GLU A 166 -3.36 -24.19 -15.95
C GLU A 166 -3.41 -23.04 -14.93
N ILE A 167 -4.19 -23.17 -13.84
CA ILE A 167 -4.20 -22.22 -12.72
C ILE A 167 -2.83 -22.17 -12.07
N TYR A 168 -2.22 -23.32 -11.73
CA TYR A 168 -0.89 -23.33 -11.11
C TYR A 168 0.15 -22.62 -11.99
N ASN A 169 0.17 -22.91 -13.29
CA ASN A 169 1.09 -22.26 -14.23
C ASN A 169 0.80 -20.75 -14.33
N TYR A 170 -0.45 -20.36 -14.57
CA TYR A 170 -0.83 -18.96 -14.79
C TYR A 170 -0.56 -18.07 -13.57
N THR A 171 -0.96 -18.52 -12.37
CA THR A 171 -0.67 -17.80 -11.13
C THR A 171 0.84 -17.67 -10.91
N LYS A 172 1.59 -18.74 -11.18
CA LYS A 172 3.06 -18.74 -11.03
C LYS A 172 3.74 -17.78 -12.01
N GLU A 173 3.48 -17.93 -13.30
CA GLU A 173 4.09 -17.11 -14.36
C GLU A 173 3.72 -15.62 -14.19
N SER A 174 2.50 -15.34 -13.73
CA SER A 174 2.07 -13.97 -13.38
C SER A 174 2.88 -13.39 -12.22
N LEU A 175 3.05 -14.14 -11.12
CA LEU A 175 3.80 -13.67 -9.95
C LEU A 175 5.30 -13.56 -10.20
N GLU A 176 5.89 -14.45 -11.01
CA GLU A 176 7.27 -14.30 -11.50
C GLU A 176 7.42 -13.03 -12.38
N ALA A 177 6.38 -12.62 -13.11
CA ALA A 177 6.38 -11.35 -13.85
C ALA A 177 6.27 -10.12 -12.93
N PHE A 178 5.40 -10.12 -11.91
CA PHE A 178 5.33 -9.08 -10.88
C PHE A 178 6.67 -8.92 -10.14
N GLN A 179 7.31 -10.02 -9.73
CA GLN A 179 8.65 -10.00 -9.12
C GLN A 179 9.71 -9.45 -10.09
N THR A 180 9.62 -9.75 -11.38
CA THR A 180 10.55 -9.23 -12.41
C THR A 180 10.39 -7.72 -12.63
N ALA A 181 9.18 -7.18 -12.43
CA ALA A 181 8.90 -5.74 -12.44
C ALA A 181 9.26 -5.03 -11.10
N GLY A 182 9.59 -5.78 -10.05
CA GLY A 182 9.94 -5.24 -8.73
C GLY A 182 8.76 -4.81 -7.87
N VAL A 183 7.56 -5.32 -8.15
CA VAL A 183 6.32 -4.97 -7.43
C VAL A 183 6.25 -5.64 -6.05
N ASP A 184 5.93 -4.89 -5.00
CA ASP A 184 5.73 -5.42 -3.64
C ASP A 184 4.34 -6.08 -3.49
N VAL A 185 4.22 -7.28 -4.05
CA VAL A 185 3.04 -8.15 -3.85
C VAL A 185 3.07 -8.75 -2.45
N GLY A 186 2.23 -8.25 -1.55
CA GLY A 186 2.07 -8.80 -0.20
C GLY A 186 0.92 -9.80 -0.05
N MET A 187 -0.08 -9.74 -0.95
CA MET A 187 -1.26 -10.62 -0.93
C MET A 187 -1.64 -11.09 -2.33
N VAL A 188 -2.16 -12.32 -2.42
CA VAL A 188 -2.74 -12.86 -3.65
C VAL A 188 -4.06 -13.56 -3.36
N GLN A 189 -5.12 -13.14 -4.04
CA GLN A 189 -6.47 -13.68 -3.91
C GLN A 189 -6.72 -14.77 -4.97
N VAL A 190 -7.16 -15.94 -4.50
CA VAL A 190 -7.38 -17.12 -5.32
C VAL A 190 -8.86 -17.19 -5.74
N GLY A 191 -9.25 -16.36 -6.70
CA GLY A 191 -10.63 -16.27 -7.21
C GLY A 191 -11.47 -15.21 -6.48
N ASN A 192 -12.23 -14.41 -7.23
CA ASN A 192 -13.11 -13.38 -6.69
C ASN A 192 -14.52 -13.92 -6.35
N GLU A 193 -15.07 -13.45 -5.21
CA GLU A 193 -16.42 -13.74 -4.70
C GLU A 193 -16.91 -15.18 -5.00
N THR A 194 -16.10 -16.19 -4.68
CA THR A 194 -16.26 -17.61 -5.11
C THR A 194 -17.41 -18.40 -4.46
N THR A 195 -18.39 -17.65 -3.96
CA THR A 195 -19.69 -18.06 -3.44
C THR A 195 -20.57 -18.62 -4.57
N GLY A 196 -21.41 -19.63 -4.29
CA GLY A 196 -22.46 -20.06 -5.23
C GLY A 196 -21.92 -20.80 -6.47
N GLN A 197 -21.58 -20.10 -7.56
CA GLN A 197 -21.11 -20.72 -8.80
C GLN A 197 -19.69 -21.30 -8.74
N GLY A 198 -18.95 -21.08 -7.64
CA GLY A 198 -17.64 -21.70 -7.42
C GLY A 198 -16.50 -20.88 -7.99
N ILE A 199 -15.69 -21.48 -8.87
CA ILE A 199 -14.47 -20.86 -9.41
C ILE A 199 -14.14 -21.47 -10.79
N CYS A 200 -13.77 -20.66 -11.78
CA CYS A 200 -13.28 -21.12 -13.10
C CYS A 200 -14.19 -22.21 -13.77
N GLY A 201 -15.50 -22.01 -13.74
CA GLY A 201 -16.52 -22.92 -14.28
C GLY A 201 -16.76 -24.20 -13.49
N GLU A 202 -16.13 -24.38 -12.32
CA GLU A 202 -16.30 -25.56 -11.45
C GLU A 202 -17.18 -25.23 -10.23
N THR A 203 -18.40 -25.76 -10.23
CA THR A 203 -19.36 -25.62 -9.12
C THR A 203 -19.20 -26.70 -8.05
N LYS A 204 -18.68 -27.88 -8.40
CA LYS A 204 -18.56 -29.01 -7.47
C LYS A 204 -17.39 -28.84 -6.50
N LEU A 205 -17.62 -29.09 -5.21
CA LEU A 205 -16.58 -29.06 -4.18
C LEU A 205 -15.32 -29.88 -4.54
N GLU A 206 -15.50 -31.11 -5.02
CA GLU A 206 -14.42 -32.02 -5.45
C GLU A 206 -13.51 -31.46 -6.56
N ASN A 207 -14.00 -30.47 -7.32
CA ASN A 207 -13.27 -29.78 -8.37
C ASN A 207 -12.76 -28.41 -7.89
N LYS A 208 -13.60 -27.60 -7.22
CA LYS A 208 -13.21 -26.32 -6.60
C LYS A 208 -11.92 -26.46 -5.79
N VAL A 209 -11.89 -27.45 -4.89
CA VAL A 209 -10.75 -27.74 -3.99
C VAL A 209 -9.44 -27.92 -4.76
N LYS A 210 -9.45 -28.56 -5.93
CA LYS A 210 -8.24 -28.74 -6.76
C LYS A 210 -7.72 -27.41 -7.28
N LEU A 211 -8.62 -26.49 -7.66
CA LEU A 211 -8.28 -25.18 -8.21
C LEU A 211 -7.72 -24.26 -7.11
N PHE A 212 -8.31 -24.28 -5.91
CA PHE A 212 -7.77 -23.58 -4.75
C PHE A 212 -6.40 -24.13 -4.31
N HIS A 213 -6.22 -25.45 -4.25
CA HIS A 213 -4.91 -26.07 -3.99
C HIS A 213 -3.86 -25.68 -5.03
N ALA A 214 -4.23 -25.57 -6.30
CA ALA A 214 -3.33 -25.14 -7.38
C ALA A 214 -2.87 -23.69 -7.22
N GLY A 215 -3.81 -22.74 -7.06
CA GLY A 215 -3.48 -21.31 -6.90
C GLY A 215 -2.68 -21.05 -5.62
N SER A 216 -3.10 -21.63 -4.49
CA SER A 216 -2.36 -21.63 -3.23
C SER A 216 -0.92 -22.14 -3.40
N LYS A 217 -0.76 -23.30 -4.04
CA LYS A 217 0.57 -23.88 -4.25
C LYS A 217 1.43 -23.01 -5.17
N ALA A 218 0.87 -22.39 -6.20
CA ALA A 218 1.62 -21.51 -7.10
C ALA A 218 2.20 -20.29 -6.36
N ILE A 219 1.40 -19.66 -5.49
CA ILE A 219 1.84 -18.55 -4.64
C ILE A 219 3.02 -19.01 -3.76
N ARG A 220 2.84 -20.09 -2.98
CA ARG A 220 3.87 -20.61 -2.06
C ARG A 220 5.14 -21.12 -2.76
N ASP A 221 5.03 -21.57 -4.02
CA ASP A 221 6.18 -21.99 -4.85
C ASP A 221 6.98 -20.81 -5.43
N VAL A 222 6.43 -19.59 -5.39
CA VAL A 222 7.07 -18.34 -5.88
C VAL A 222 7.57 -17.48 -4.72
N ASN A 223 6.75 -17.30 -3.68
CA ASN A 223 7.17 -16.71 -2.41
C ASN A 223 6.26 -17.24 -1.28
N SER A 224 6.85 -17.79 -0.21
CA SER A 224 6.13 -18.26 0.98
C SER A 224 5.43 -17.15 1.74
N ASP A 225 6.01 -15.95 1.69
CA ASP A 225 5.72 -14.84 2.60
C ASP A 225 4.52 -13.99 2.11
N ILE A 226 4.13 -14.19 0.86
CA ILE A 226 2.87 -13.70 0.30
C ILE A 226 1.71 -14.40 0.99
N LYS A 227 0.80 -13.62 1.58
CA LYS A 227 -0.43 -14.13 2.19
C LYS A 227 -1.39 -14.63 1.11
N VAL A 228 -1.84 -15.88 1.25
CA VAL A 228 -2.83 -16.50 0.36
C VAL A 228 -4.23 -16.16 0.85
N VAL A 229 -4.98 -15.41 0.03
CA VAL A 229 -6.35 -14.97 0.33
C VAL A 229 -7.38 -15.83 -0.40
N VAL A 230 -8.48 -16.19 0.27
CA VAL A 230 -9.69 -16.74 -0.37
C VAL A 230 -10.86 -15.78 -0.18
N HIS A 231 -11.60 -15.48 -1.25
CA HIS A 231 -12.66 -14.45 -1.22
C HIS A 231 -14.07 -15.01 -1.44
N PHE A 232 -14.96 -14.62 -0.54
CA PHE A 232 -16.38 -14.96 -0.53
C PHE A 232 -17.24 -13.69 -0.35
N THR A 233 -18.55 -13.85 -0.23
CA THR A 233 -19.48 -12.71 -0.12
C THR A 233 -20.83 -13.13 0.42
N ASN A 234 -21.74 -12.17 0.60
CA ASN A 234 -23.00 -12.28 1.34
C ASN A 234 -22.83 -12.80 2.79
N PRO A 235 -22.11 -12.06 3.67
CA PRO A 235 -21.98 -12.43 5.07
C PRO A 235 -23.35 -12.61 5.77
N GLU A 236 -24.39 -11.87 5.37
CA GLU A 236 -25.74 -11.99 5.94
C GLU A 236 -26.40 -13.37 5.73
N LYS A 237 -25.90 -14.16 4.77
CA LYS A 237 -26.34 -15.55 4.51
C LYS A 237 -25.51 -16.60 5.24
N GLY A 238 -24.46 -16.20 5.96
CA GLY A 238 -23.47 -17.11 6.55
C GLY A 238 -22.43 -17.64 5.57
N ASN A 239 -22.44 -17.17 4.31
CA ASN A 239 -21.70 -17.76 3.19
C ASN A 239 -20.17 -17.83 3.39
N PRO A 240 -19.46 -16.76 3.80
CA PRO A 240 -18.00 -16.81 3.96
C PRO A 240 -17.54 -17.91 4.91
N TYR A 241 -18.25 -18.12 6.02
CA TYR A 241 -17.98 -19.22 6.95
C TYR A 241 -18.19 -20.60 6.31
N ASN A 242 -19.30 -20.78 5.59
CA ASN A 242 -19.67 -22.07 4.97
C ASN A 242 -18.63 -22.50 3.92
N TYR A 243 -18.19 -21.58 3.06
CA TYR A 243 -17.19 -21.88 2.02
C TYR A 243 -15.76 -21.95 2.58
N THR A 244 -15.43 -21.17 3.62
CA THR A 244 -14.17 -21.37 4.37
C THR A 244 -14.10 -22.78 4.92
N LYS A 245 -15.18 -23.28 5.53
CA LYS A 245 -15.22 -24.65 6.05
C LYS A 245 -15.02 -25.70 4.95
N GLU A 246 -15.63 -25.51 3.78
CA GLU A 246 -15.44 -26.40 2.62
C GLU A 246 -13.97 -26.51 2.20
N LEU A 247 -13.20 -25.42 2.23
CA LEU A 247 -11.78 -25.41 1.86
C LEU A 247 -10.87 -25.88 3.00
N TYR A 248 -11.19 -25.52 4.24
CA TYR A 248 -10.45 -25.90 5.45
C TYR A 248 -10.54 -27.41 5.72
N ASP A 249 -11.75 -27.99 5.68
CA ASP A 249 -11.95 -29.44 5.82
C ASP A 249 -11.27 -30.24 4.70
N ALA A 250 -11.01 -29.60 3.55
CA ALA A 250 -10.29 -30.15 2.41
C ALA A 250 -8.77 -29.83 2.42
N GLY A 251 -8.26 -29.21 3.49
CA GLY A 251 -6.84 -28.96 3.73
C GLY A 251 -6.19 -27.94 2.80
N VAL A 252 -6.96 -27.03 2.19
CA VAL A 252 -6.39 -25.94 1.36
C VAL A 252 -5.54 -25.02 2.24
N ASN A 253 -4.33 -24.68 1.79
CA ASN A 253 -3.43 -23.76 2.48
C ASN A 253 -3.76 -22.30 2.14
N PHE A 254 -4.48 -21.60 3.02
CA PHE A 254 -4.74 -20.16 2.93
C PHE A 254 -4.56 -19.50 4.29
N ASP A 255 -4.25 -18.20 4.28
CA ASP A 255 -3.95 -17.40 5.48
C ASP A 255 -5.14 -16.51 5.85
N VAL A 256 -5.68 -15.81 4.85
CA VAL A 256 -6.72 -14.78 5.00
C VAL A 256 -8.02 -15.25 4.36
N VAL A 257 -9.13 -14.99 5.04
CA VAL A 257 -10.47 -15.09 4.47
C VAL A 257 -11.05 -13.68 4.30
N ALA A 258 -11.29 -13.30 3.05
CA ALA A 258 -11.94 -12.05 2.71
C ALA A 258 -13.46 -12.20 2.54
N THR A 259 -14.19 -11.10 2.75
CA THR A 259 -15.57 -10.96 2.29
C THR A 259 -15.85 -9.58 1.69
N SER A 260 -16.66 -9.50 0.63
CA SER A 260 -17.26 -8.22 0.23
C SER A 260 -18.33 -7.81 1.24
N TYR A 261 -18.38 -6.52 1.59
CA TYR A 261 -19.41 -5.94 2.45
C TYR A 261 -19.89 -4.60 1.89
N TYR A 262 -21.05 -4.63 1.21
CA TYR A 262 -21.77 -3.45 0.77
C TYR A 262 -23.03 -3.28 1.62
N PRO A 263 -23.17 -2.20 2.44
CA PRO A 263 -24.27 -2.07 3.41
C PRO A 263 -25.68 -2.12 2.79
N VAL A 264 -25.80 -1.77 1.50
CA VAL A 264 -27.05 -1.81 0.73
C VAL A 264 -27.61 -3.23 0.57
N TRP A 265 -26.75 -4.26 0.59
CA TRP A 265 -27.13 -5.65 0.34
C TRP A 265 -26.71 -6.64 1.45
N HIS A 266 -25.58 -6.42 2.14
CA HIS A 266 -24.88 -7.44 2.94
C HIS A 266 -25.20 -7.44 4.45
N GLY A 267 -26.35 -6.88 4.84
CA GLY A 267 -26.80 -6.87 6.24
C GLY A 267 -26.09 -5.83 7.10
N THR A 268 -26.18 -5.95 8.43
CA THR A 268 -25.56 -4.99 9.37
C THR A 268 -24.10 -5.33 9.69
N LEU A 269 -23.34 -4.33 10.14
CA LEU A 269 -21.97 -4.49 10.66
C LEU A 269 -21.88 -5.57 11.76
N GLY A 270 -22.87 -5.65 12.65
CA GLY A 270 -22.95 -6.72 13.65
C GLY A 270 -23.13 -8.14 13.06
N GLN A 271 -23.69 -8.27 11.85
CA GLN A 271 -23.69 -9.54 11.11
C GLN A 271 -22.34 -9.82 10.44
N LEU A 272 -21.67 -8.79 9.93
CA LEU A 272 -20.30 -8.86 9.41
C LEU A 272 -19.34 -9.36 10.50
N SER A 273 -19.20 -8.66 11.62
CA SER A 273 -18.31 -9.06 12.70
C SER A 273 -18.67 -10.41 13.31
N THR A 274 -19.96 -10.73 13.48
CA THR A 274 -20.37 -12.09 13.89
C THR A 274 -19.83 -13.17 12.94
N GLN A 275 -19.80 -12.89 11.63
CA GLN A 275 -19.27 -13.84 10.64
C GLN A 275 -17.75 -13.89 10.60
N LEU A 276 -17.07 -12.74 10.72
CA LEU A 276 -15.61 -12.66 10.73
C LEU A 276 -15.04 -13.34 11.99
N ASN A 277 -15.60 -13.07 13.18
CA ASN A 277 -15.21 -13.77 14.42
C ASN A 277 -15.37 -15.29 14.30
N ARG A 278 -16.48 -15.78 13.74
CA ARG A 278 -16.70 -17.23 13.57
C ARG A 278 -15.67 -17.88 12.63
N ILE A 279 -15.06 -17.13 11.72
CA ILE A 279 -13.99 -17.63 10.84
C ILE A 279 -12.65 -17.62 11.57
N ALA A 280 -12.36 -16.55 12.31
CA ALA A 280 -11.19 -16.43 13.17
C ALA A 280 -11.15 -17.53 14.25
N ASP A 281 -12.26 -17.70 15.00
CA ASP A 281 -12.38 -18.62 16.13
C ASP A 281 -12.36 -20.11 15.71
N ASP A 282 -13.06 -20.51 14.64
CA ASP A 282 -13.19 -21.93 14.24
C ASP A 282 -12.05 -22.43 13.33
N PHE A 283 -11.29 -21.54 12.66
CA PHE A 283 -10.27 -21.91 11.66
C PHE A 283 -8.88 -21.30 11.87
N ASP A 284 -8.69 -20.44 12.87
CA ASP A 284 -7.45 -19.68 13.15
C ASP A 284 -6.94 -18.90 11.93
N LYS A 285 -7.84 -18.12 11.31
CA LYS A 285 -7.56 -17.32 10.11
C LYS A 285 -7.62 -15.83 10.35
N GLU A 286 -6.79 -15.11 9.62
CA GLU A 286 -6.92 -13.67 9.44
C GLU A 286 -8.16 -13.39 8.58
N VAL A 287 -8.79 -12.25 8.79
CA VAL A 287 -10.04 -11.87 8.14
C VAL A 287 -10.03 -10.40 7.73
N MET A 288 -10.63 -10.08 6.59
CA MET A 288 -10.71 -8.70 6.08
C MET A 288 -11.93 -8.49 5.18
N VAL A 289 -12.22 -7.21 4.89
CA VAL A 289 -13.16 -6.83 3.83
C VAL A 289 -12.36 -6.51 2.57
N ALA A 290 -12.49 -7.30 1.49
CA ALA A 290 -11.76 -7.06 0.24
C ALA A 290 -12.51 -6.14 -0.75
N GLU A 291 -13.80 -5.89 -0.51
CA GLU A 291 -14.61 -4.98 -1.31
C GLU A 291 -15.67 -4.30 -0.44
N THR A 292 -15.64 -2.97 -0.36
CA THR A 292 -16.74 -2.14 0.15
C THR A 292 -16.81 -0.83 -0.63
N ALA A 293 -18.00 -0.24 -0.78
CA ALA A 293 -18.20 1.08 -1.36
C ALA A 293 -19.52 1.69 -0.88
N TYR A 294 -19.63 3.02 -1.00
CA TYR A 294 -20.87 3.76 -0.74
C TYR A 294 -20.97 5.01 -1.60
N PRO A 295 -22.19 5.39 -2.07
CA PRO A 295 -22.35 6.60 -2.86
C PRO A 295 -22.11 7.88 -2.06
N TYR A 296 -21.27 8.77 -2.59
CA TYR A 296 -21.16 10.16 -2.12
C TYR A 296 -22.28 11.05 -2.70
N THR A 297 -23.00 10.57 -3.72
CA THR A 297 -24.11 11.27 -4.38
C THR A 297 -25.10 10.30 -5.00
N LEU A 298 -26.31 10.75 -5.35
CA LEU A 298 -27.28 9.97 -6.15
C LEU A 298 -27.40 10.48 -7.59
N ALA A 299 -26.44 11.30 -8.03
CA ALA A 299 -26.28 11.68 -9.42
C ALA A 299 -25.74 10.51 -10.27
N ASP A 300 -25.73 10.75 -11.58
CA ASP A 300 -25.21 9.91 -12.65
C ASP A 300 -24.29 10.83 -13.45
N GLY A 301 -22.99 10.50 -13.50
CA GLY A 301 -21.95 11.34 -14.07
C GLY A 301 -21.64 11.08 -15.54
N ASP A 302 -22.14 10.00 -16.15
CA ASP A 302 -21.71 9.56 -17.49
C ASP A 302 -22.84 9.10 -18.46
N ASP A 303 -24.11 9.09 -18.00
CA ASP A 303 -25.33 8.65 -18.70
C ASP A 303 -25.41 7.10 -18.83
N GLN A 304 -24.65 6.35 -18.01
CA GLN A 304 -24.86 4.94 -17.61
C GLN A 304 -25.45 4.88 -16.18
N ALA A 305 -26.49 4.05 -16.00
CA ALA A 305 -27.34 4.15 -14.82
C ALA A 305 -26.80 3.41 -13.57
N ASN A 306 -25.96 4.08 -12.77
CA ASN A 306 -25.40 3.67 -11.45
C ASN A 306 -26.19 2.62 -10.64
N LEU A 307 -25.48 1.65 -10.04
CA LEU A 307 -26.05 0.57 -9.21
C LEU A 307 -26.94 1.11 -8.07
N ILE A 308 -26.52 2.19 -7.40
CA ILE A 308 -27.25 2.86 -6.32
C ILE A 308 -27.63 4.26 -6.79
N LYS A 309 -28.93 4.49 -7.05
CA LYS A 309 -29.42 5.71 -7.75
C LYS A 309 -30.70 6.32 -7.16
N ASN A 310 -31.12 5.90 -5.97
CA ASN A 310 -32.18 6.56 -5.20
C ASN A 310 -32.13 6.21 -3.71
N THR A 311 -32.67 7.10 -2.86
CA THR A 311 -32.63 7.00 -1.39
C THR A 311 -33.27 5.74 -0.82
N ASN A 312 -34.22 5.08 -1.51
CA ASN A 312 -34.82 3.83 -1.01
C ASN A 312 -33.82 2.65 -0.99
N GLN A 313 -32.74 2.73 -1.78
CA GLN A 313 -31.68 1.74 -1.78
C GLN A 313 -30.78 1.86 -0.54
N LEU A 314 -30.53 3.08 -0.06
CA LEU A 314 -29.58 3.38 1.03
C LEU A 314 -29.88 2.66 2.35
N LYS A 315 -28.82 2.37 3.11
CA LYS A 315 -28.84 1.67 4.40
C LYS A 315 -27.76 2.27 5.30
N GLY A 316 -28.11 2.58 6.55
CA GLY A 316 -27.23 3.26 7.51
C GLY A 316 -27.07 4.75 7.23
N TYR A 317 -26.35 5.07 6.15
CA TYR A 317 -25.76 6.38 5.87
C TYR A 317 -26.55 7.17 4.81
N GLU A 318 -26.29 8.48 4.71
CA GLU A 318 -26.78 9.31 3.61
C GLU A 318 -25.85 9.18 2.39
N ALA A 319 -26.35 9.47 1.18
CA ALA A 319 -25.52 9.54 -0.02
C ALA A 319 -24.90 10.94 -0.13
N SER A 320 -23.89 11.18 0.71
CA SER A 320 -23.12 12.41 0.85
C SER A 320 -21.64 12.08 1.05
N VAL A 321 -20.76 13.08 0.95
CA VAL A 321 -19.32 12.92 1.19
C VAL A 321 -19.05 12.45 2.63
N ASP A 322 -19.73 13.03 3.63
CA ASP A 322 -19.72 12.52 5.02
C ASP A 322 -20.21 11.07 5.09
N GLY A 323 -21.38 10.76 4.50
CA GLY A 323 -21.98 9.42 4.59
C GLY A 323 -21.14 8.32 3.93
N GLN A 324 -20.33 8.67 2.91
CA GLN A 324 -19.32 7.78 2.33
C GLN A 324 -18.14 7.56 3.30
N ALA A 325 -17.67 8.61 3.98
CA ALA A 325 -16.59 8.53 4.95
C ALA A 325 -17.01 7.77 6.23
N ASP A 326 -18.16 8.09 6.81
CA ASP A 326 -18.76 7.40 7.96
C ASP A 326 -18.91 5.90 7.70
N MET A 327 -19.43 5.53 6.52
CA MET A 327 -19.56 4.13 6.11
C MET A 327 -18.22 3.41 6.14
N PHE A 328 -17.19 3.99 5.51
CA PHE A 328 -15.89 3.35 5.43
C PHE A 328 -15.21 3.26 6.80
N ARG A 329 -15.26 4.35 7.58
CA ARG A 329 -14.77 4.40 8.97
C ARG A 329 -15.44 3.36 9.85
N ASP A 330 -16.75 3.15 9.72
CA ASP A 330 -17.46 2.13 10.50
C ASP A 330 -17.12 0.71 10.07
N VAL A 331 -16.87 0.45 8.78
CA VAL A 331 -16.36 -0.85 8.32
C VAL A 331 -14.95 -1.11 8.85
N VAL A 332 -14.06 -0.10 8.84
CA VAL A 332 -12.72 -0.17 9.45
C VAL A 332 -12.84 -0.46 10.95
N ASN A 333 -13.66 0.28 11.69
CA ASN A 333 -13.92 0.06 13.11
C ASN A 333 -14.46 -1.36 13.38
N THR A 334 -15.42 -1.85 12.60
CA THR A 334 -15.99 -3.19 12.78
C THR A 334 -15.00 -4.31 12.41
N VAL A 335 -14.03 -4.08 11.53
CA VAL A 335 -12.96 -5.06 11.29
C VAL A 335 -11.88 -4.99 12.38
N ASN A 336 -11.48 -3.81 12.85
CA ASN A 336 -10.44 -3.67 13.88
C ASN A 336 -10.95 -4.07 15.29
N ASN A 337 -12.09 -3.51 15.72
CA ASN A 337 -12.55 -3.56 17.11
C ASN A 337 -13.60 -4.63 17.40
N ASP A 338 -14.48 -4.96 16.44
CA ASP A 338 -15.47 -6.02 16.66
C ASP A 338 -14.90 -7.43 16.37
N VAL A 339 -13.77 -7.57 15.66
CA VAL A 339 -13.10 -8.86 15.41
C VAL A 339 -12.04 -9.13 16.47
N LYS A 340 -12.19 -10.22 17.21
CA LYS A 340 -11.31 -10.56 18.34
C LYS A 340 -9.94 -11.06 17.92
N ASN A 341 -9.05 -11.16 18.92
CA ASN A 341 -7.75 -11.81 18.84
C ASN A 341 -6.84 -11.20 17.76
N ASN A 342 -7.05 -9.92 17.45
CA ASN A 342 -6.37 -9.13 16.42
C ASN A 342 -6.35 -9.82 15.03
N LYS A 343 -7.41 -10.58 14.70
CA LYS A 343 -7.53 -11.30 13.42
C LYS A 343 -8.12 -10.45 12.29
N GLY A 344 -8.74 -9.32 12.58
CA GLY A 344 -9.23 -8.37 11.58
C GLY A 344 -8.07 -7.52 11.05
N ILE A 345 -7.60 -7.80 9.83
CA ILE A 345 -6.35 -7.20 9.31
C ILE A 345 -6.56 -6.02 8.35
N GLY A 346 -7.78 -5.79 7.83
CA GLY A 346 -7.95 -4.75 6.81
C GLY A 346 -9.32 -4.54 6.19
N VAL A 347 -9.42 -3.44 5.44
CA VAL A 347 -10.54 -3.06 4.58
C VAL A 347 -10.02 -2.48 3.26
N PHE A 348 -10.57 -2.94 2.14
CA PHE A 348 -10.33 -2.38 0.81
C PHE A 348 -11.59 -1.68 0.28
N TYR A 349 -11.48 -0.40 -0.09
CA TYR A 349 -12.53 0.31 -0.83
C TYR A 349 -12.50 -0.13 -2.30
N TRP A 350 -13.64 -0.50 -2.87
CA TRP A 350 -13.71 -1.01 -4.24
C TRP A 350 -13.96 0.10 -5.28
N GLU A 351 -13.08 0.18 -6.30
CA GLU A 351 -13.15 1.10 -7.44
C GLU A 351 -13.31 2.58 -7.01
N ASN A 352 -12.57 2.99 -5.97
CA ASN A 352 -12.60 4.36 -5.42
C ASN A 352 -12.18 5.44 -6.44
N THR A 353 -11.54 5.06 -7.54
CA THR A 353 -11.03 5.92 -8.61
C THR A 353 -11.88 5.92 -9.89
N TRP A 354 -12.98 5.16 -9.97
CA TRP A 354 -13.68 4.92 -11.24
C TRP A 354 -14.64 6.04 -11.66
N ILE A 355 -14.05 7.20 -11.99
CA ILE A 355 -14.75 8.41 -12.43
C ILE A 355 -15.30 8.32 -13.87
N PRO A 356 -16.27 9.18 -14.24
CA PRO A 356 -16.69 9.41 -15.62
C PRO A 356 -15.55 9.81 -16.56
N VAL A 357 -15.65 9.37 -17.81
CA VAL A 357 -14.83 9.92 -18.91
C VAL A 357 -15.36 11.29 -19.36
N ASN A 358 -14.56 12.04 -20.15
CA ASN A 358 -14.92 13.39 -20.62
C ASN A 358 -15.27 14.38 -19.48
N GLU A 359 -14.54 14.35 -18.36
CA GLU A 359 -14.67 15.27 -17.22
C GLU A 359 -16.11 15.35 -16.64
N GLY A 360 -16.89 14.26 -16.72
CA GLY A 360 -18.29 14.22 -16.26
C GLY A 360 -19.26 15.08 -17.08
N LYS A 361 -18.86 15.51 -18.29
CA LYS A 361 -19.62 16.46 -19.14
C LYS A 361 -20.20 15.82 -20.40
N GLY A 362 -19.67 14.68 -20.84
CA GLY A 362 -20.18 13.91 -21.96
C GLY A 362 -21.35 13.02 -21.57
N LYS A 363 -22.28 12.78 -22.49
CA LYS A 363 -23.33 11.75 -22.35
C LYS A 363 -22.89 10.44 -22.98
N ARG A 364 -23.71 9.41 -22.86
CA ARG A 364 -23.50 8.09 -23.48
C ARG A 364 -23.21 8.18 -24.98
N ALA A 365 -23.82 9.12 -25.70
CA ALA A 365 -23.55 9.33 -27.13
C ALA A 365 -22.13 9.84 -27.43
N ASP A 366 -21.52 10.56 -26.49
CA ASP A 366 -20.18 11.14 -26.58
C ASP A 366 -19.13 10.19 -25.98
N ASN A 367 -19.48 9.50 -24.89
CA ASN A 367 -18.61 8.64 -24.09
C ASN A 367 -18.44 7.23 -24.68
N LEU A 368 -19.45 6.67 -25.36
CA LEU A 368 -19.45 5.27 -25.83
C LEU A 368 -18.27 4.89 -26.72
N ALA A 369 -17.72 5.83 -27.48
CA ALA A 369 -16.53 5.58 -28.30
C ALA A 369 -15.27 5.35 -27.45
N LEU A 370 -15.14 6.00 -26.30
CA LEU A 370 -14.05 5.79 -25.35
C LEU A 370 -14.23 4.46 -24.61
N TRP A 371 -15.44 4.19 -24.11
CA TRP A 371 -15.77 2.94 -23.42
C TRP A 371 -15.50 1.71 -24.30
N GLU A 372 -15.93 1.70 -25.56
CA GLU A 372 -15.69 0.60 -26.52
C GLU A 372 -14.21 0.48 -26.95
N THR A 373 -13.43 1.57 -26.94
CA THR A 373 -12.03 1.56 -27.40
C THR A 373 -11.06 1.15 -26.29
N TYR A 374 -11.21 1.73 -25.09
CA TYR A 374 -10.26 1.58 -24.00
C TYR A 374 -10.75 0.70 -22.86
N GLY A 375 -12.07 0.43 -22.78
CA GLY A 375 -12.67 -0.37 -21.72
C GLY A 375 -12.85 0.37 -20.39
N SER A 376 -13.02 1.69 -20.44
CA SER A 376 -13.23 2.58 -19.28
C SER A 376 -14.63 2.54 -18.66
N GLY A 377 -15.57 1.84 -19.28
CA GLY A 377 -16.86 1.53 -18.69
C GLY A 377 -17.00 0.04 -18.36
N TRP A 378 -18.01 -0.35 -17.58
CA TRP A 378 -18.10 -1.65 -16.90
C TRP A 378 -18.08 -2.86 -17.85
N ALA A 379 -18.59 -2.69 -19.06
CA ALA A 379 -18.56 -3.67 -20.14
C ALA A 379 -18.64 -2.99 -21.50
N THR A 380 -17.93 -3.53 -22.48
CA THR A 380 -18.14 -3.26 -23.90
C THR A 380 -19.12 -4.27 -24.51
N LYS A 381 -19.50 -4.04 -25.76
CA LYS A 381 -20.24 -4.98 -26.59
C LYS A 381 -19.48 -6.31 -26.79
N ALA A 382 -18.15 -6.31 -26.74
CA ALA A 382 -17.33 -7.51 -26.97
C ALA A 382 -17.55 -8.57 -25.86
N ALA A 383 -17.74 -8.14 -24.61
CA ALA A 383 -18.03 -9.02 -23.48
C ALA A 383 -19.31 -9.87 -23.67
N THR A 384 -20.28 -9.40 -24.46
CA THR A 384 -21.63 -10.00 -24.57
C THR A 384 -21.67 -11.43 -25.13
N SER A 385 -20.55 -11.94 -25.68
CA SER A 385 -20.41 -13.35 -26.08
C SER A 385 -19.73 -14.25 -25.03
N TYR A 386 -18.93 -13.68 -24.13
CA TYR A 386 -18.27 -14.42 -23.05
C TYR A 386 -19.11 -14.43 -21.78
N ASP A 387 -19.73 -13.30 -21.43
CA ASP A 387 -20.43 -13.11 -20.15
C ASP A 387 -21.71 -13.95 -20.06
N LYS A 388 -21.64 -15.01 -19.25
CA LYS A 388 -22.71 -16.00 -19.05
C LYS A 388 -22.99 -16.12 -17.55
N SER A 389 -24.27 -16.13 -17.16
CA SER A 389 -24.73 -16.30 -15.78
C SER A 389 -25.89 -17.30 -15.74
N PRO A 390 -25.87 -18.35 -14.90
CA PRO A 390 -27.00 -19.26 -14.73
C PRO A 390 -28.26 -18.58 -14.15
N THR A 391 -28.13 -17.40 -13.56
CA THR A 391 -29.28 -16.60 -13.07
C THR A 391 -29.80 -15.60 -14.12
N GLY A 392 -28.99 -15.27 -15.13
CA GLY A 392 -29.25 -14.20 -16.10
C GLY A 392 -29.05 -12.78 -15.55
N SER A 393 -28.73 -12.63 -14.26
CA SER A 393 -28.41 -11.35 -13.63
C SER A 393 -26.92 -11.00 -13.80
N GLY A 394 -26.61 -9.70 -13.81
CA GLY A 394 -25.24 -9.16 -13.84
C GLY A 394 -24.56 -9.15 -15.22
N ILE A 395 -25.10 -9.84 -16.22
CA ILE A 395 -24.41 -10.06 -17.50
C ILE A 395 -24.39 -8.84 -18.42
N ALA A 396 -23.30 -8.71 -19.18
CA ALA A 396 -23.20 -7.80 -20.31
C ALA A 396 -24.16 -8.23 -21.43
N THR A 397 -25.10 -7.35 -21.79
CA THR A 397 -26.03 -7.51 -22.93
C THR A 397 -25.90 -6.33 -23.87
N THR A 398 -26.39 -6.47 -25.11
CA THR A 398 -26.46 -5.39 -26.12
C THR A 398 -27.34 -4.19 -25.72
N SER A 399 -27.95 -4.22 -24.53
CA SER A 399 -28.79 -3.16 -23.97
C SER A 399 -28.25 -2.49 -22.70
N ASN A 400 -27.19 -3.01 -22.06
CA ASN A 400 -26.64 -2.44 -20.82
C ASN A 400 -25.10 -2.28 -20.79
N TYR A 401 -24.32 -2.83 -21.73
CA TYR A 401 -22.90 -2.46 -21.88
C TYR A 401 -22.76 -0.94 -22.01
N GLY A 402 -21.71 -0.31 -21.46
CA GLY A 402 -21.64 1.14 -21.33
C GLY A 402 -20.56 1.61 -20.36
N GLY A 403 -20.81 2.77 -19.75
CA GLY A 403 -19.93 3.49 -18.82
C GLY A 403 -19.72 2.82 -17.48
N THR A 404 -19.25 3.55 -16.47
CA THR A 404 -19.19 2.96 -15.12
C THR A 404 -20.62 2.75 -14.57
N GLU A 405 -20.79 1.85 -13.61
CA GLU A 405 -22.04 1.76 -12.85
C GLU A 405 -21.85 2.17 -11.38
N VAL A 406 -20.71 2.82 -11.07
CA VAL A 406 -20.30 3.26 -9.73
C VAL A 406 -19.58 4.62 -9.70
N ASP A 407 -19.72 5.50 -10.70
CA ASP A 407 -19.11 6.87 -10.65
C ASP A 407 -19.48 7.60 -9.36
N ASN A 408 -20.73 7.45 -8.92
CA ASN A 408 -21.23 8.10 -7.73
C ASN A 408 -20.72 7.50 -6.41
N GLN A 409 -19.90 6.44 -6.46
CA GLN A 409 -19.25 5.79 -5.32
C GLN A 409 -17.72 5.97 -5.32
N ALA A 410 -17.14 6.69 -6.30
CA ALA A 410 -15.74 7.08 -6.24
C ALA A 410 -15.47 8.00 -5.03
N MET A 411 -14.20 8.08 -4.61
CA MET A 411 -13.68 9.09 -3.67
C MET A 411 -13.08 10.30 -4.40
N PHE A 412 -13.46 10.46 -5.67
CA PHE A 412 -13.13 11.58 -6.55
C PHE A 412 -14.43 12.08 -7.19
N ASP A 413 -14.52 13.38 -7.49
CA ASP A 413 -15.68 13.96 -8.17
C ASP A 413 -15.74 13.54 -9.65
N PHE A 414 -16.84 13.88 -10.33
CA PHE A 414 -17.03 13.53 -11.75
C PHE A 414 -16.01 14.17 -12.71
N ALA A 415 -15.23 15.16 -12.26
CA ALA A 415 -14.15 15.78 -13.02
C ALA A 415 -12.75 15.27 -12.61
N GLY A 416 -12.65 14.44 -11.55
CA GLY A 416 -11.42 13.83 -11.05
C GLY A 416 -10.78 14.50 -9.84
N HIS A 417 -11.42 15.46 -9.16
CA HIS A 417 -10.87 16.07 -7.95
C HIS A 417 -11.08 15.17 -6.72
N ALA A 418 -10.07 15.01 -5.88
CA ALA A 418 -10.18 14.25 -4.63
C ALA A 418 -11.30 14.80 -3.74
N LEU A 419 -12.29 13.95 -3.41
CA LEU A 419 -13.35 14.33 -2.48
C LEU A 419 -12.80 14.37 -1.05
N PRO A 420 -13.29 15.27 -0.17
CA PRO A 420 -12.90 15.29 1.24
C PRO A 420 -12.97 13.92 1.93
N SER A 421 -13.93 13.07 1.54
CA SER A 421 -14.09 11.67 1.99
C SER A 421 -12.83 10.82 1.84
N LEU A 422 -11.94 11.11 0.89
CA LEU A 422 -10.67 10.41 0.72
C LEU A 422 -9.73 10.59 1.94
N ASN A 423 -9.85 11.66 2.73
CA ASN A 423 -9.07 11.81 3.97
C ASN A 423 -9.53 10.89 5.11
N VAL A 424 -10.59 10.09 4.94
CA VAL A 424 -11.02 9.08 5.92
C VAL A 424 -9.86 8.13 6.28
N TYR A 425 -9.00 7.80 5.31
CA TYR A 425 -7.83 6.94 5.49
C TYR A 425 -6.82 7.47 6.54
N LYS A 426 -6.72 8.80 6.73
CA LYS A 426 -6.01 9.42 7.87
C LYS A 426 -6.89 9.50 9.11
N TYR A 427 -8.10 10.03 8.95
CA TYR A 427 -8.92 10.45 10.09
C TYR A 427 -9.46 9.27 10.92
N VAL A 428 -9.37 8.03 10.44
CA VAL A 428 -9.56 6.84 11.27
C VAL A 428 -8.51 6.71 12.39
N PHE A 429 -7.27 7.19 12.21
CA PHE A 429 -6.26 7.19 13.27
C PHE A 429 -6.40 8.39 14.21
N THR A 430 -6.80 9.55 13.69
CA THR A 430 -6.69 10.84 14.39
C THR A 430 -8.01 11.35 14.96
N GLY A 431 -9.13 11.10 14.29
CA GLY A 431 -10.33 11.93 14.42
C GLY A 431 -10.22 13.23 13.61
N TYR A 432 -11.36 13.84 13.29
CA TYR A 432 -11.40 15.05 12.48
C TYR A 432 -11.05 16.33 13.27
N ASN A 433 -10.26 17.21 12.65
CA ASN A 433 -9.73 18.46 13.23
C ASN A 433 -8.90 18.29 14.53
N GLU A 434 -8.56 17.06 14.89
CA GLU A 434 -7.53 16.77 15.89
C GLU A 434 -6.20 16.57 15.15
N GLU A 435 -5.16 17.31 15.57
CA GLU A 435 -3.78 17.04 15.11
C GLU A 435 -3.46 15.56 15.37
N PRO A 436 -2.77 14.87 14.44
CA PRO A 436 -2.44 13.47 14.64
C PRO A 436 -1.74 13.28 15.99
N GLU A 437 -2.32 12.41 16.82
CA GLU A 437 -1.50 11.55 17.68
C GLU A 437 -0.68 10.66 16.74
N VAL A 438 0.40 11.24 16.21
CA VAL A 438 1.49 10.54 15.51
C VAL A 438 1.80 9.30 16.32
N ASP A 439 1.87 8.12 15.68
CA ASP A 439 2.20 6.84 16.34
C ASP A 439 3.36 7.04 17.30
N VAL A 440 3.03 7.17 18.58
CA VAL A 440 3.92 7.79 19.54
C VAL A 440 4.84 6.72 20.07
N ILE A 441 5.87 6.42 19.27
CA ILE A 441 6.95 5.48 19.58
C ILE A 441 7.40 5.77 21.01
N ASN A 442 7.07 4.84 21.90
CA ASN A 442 7.37 4.99 23.30
C ASN A 442 8.88 4.84 23.47
N LEU A 443 9.54 5.92 23.90
CA LEU A 443 10.99 5.99 24.01
C LEU A 443 11.51 5.27 25.27
N LEU A 444 10.61 4.61 26.02
CA LEU A 444 10.91 3.71 27.13
C LEU A 444 10.92 2.25 26.67
N GLN A 445 11.93 1.53 27.13
CA GLN A 445 11.99 0.06 27.07
C GLN A 445 11.17 -0.53 28.23
N ASN A 446 10.48 -1.64 27.97
CA ASN A 446 9.56 -2.32 28.91
C ASN A 446 8.57 -1.36 29.63
N PRO A 447 7.75 -0.58 28.89
CA PRO A 447 6.92 0.49 29.46
C PRO A 447 5.71 0.03 30.31
N GLY A 448 5.12 -1.11 29.97
CA GLY A 448 4.06 -1.78 30.74
C GLY A 448 4.60 -2.93 31.60
N PHE A 449 5.91 -2.97 31.87
CA PHE A 449 6.55 -3.98 32.73
C PHE A 449 6.34 -5.46 32.33
N GLU A 450 5.91 -5.73 31.10
CA GLU A 450 5.64 -7.07 30.58
C GLU A 450 6.89 -7.96 30.41
N ASP A 451 8.07 -7.42 30.11
CA ASP A 451 9.28 -8.25 30.05
C ASP A 451 9.80 -8.62 31.45
N GLU A 452 10.29 -9.85 31.62
CA GLU A 452 10.96 -10.29 32.87
C GLU A 452 12.29 -9.53 33.11
N ASP A 453 12.89 -8.98 32.04
CA ASP A 453 14.05 -8.10 32.16
C ASP A 453 13.61 -6.70 32.63
N MET A 454 14.16 -6.30 33.78
CA MET A 454 13.94 -5.00 34.41
C MET A 454 15.23 -4.15 34.46
N THR A 455 16.30 -4.57 33.77
CA THR A 455 17.64 -3.94 33.88
C THR A 455 17.74 -2.55 33.22
N MET A 456 16.75 -2.15 32.42
CA MET A 456 16.58 -0.77 31.96
C MET A 456 16.11 0.19 33.08
N TYR A 457 15.54 -0.33 34.17
CA TYR A 457 15.05 0.47 35.29
C TYR A 457 16.06 0.52 36.44
N ASP A 458 16.45 1.73 36.83
CA ASP A 458 17.11 1.99 38.11
C ASP A 458 16.06 1.92 39.24
N ILE A 459 16.02 0.78 39.94
CA ILE A 459 15.12 0.49 41.04
C ILE A 459 15.90 0.53 42.36
N SER A 460 15.73 1.62 43.08
CA SER A 460 16.52 1.92 44.29
C SER A 460 16.22 1.04 45.53
N GLN A 461 15.12 0.26 45.56
CA GLN A 461 14.67 -0.48 46.75
C GLN A 461 14.05 -1.84 46.42
N SER A 462 14.38 -2.87 47.20
CA SER A 462 13.97 -4.27 46.96
C SER A 462 12.53 -4.63 47.34
N TYR A 463 11.72 -3.67 47.79
CA TYR A 463 10.27 -3.82 48.03
C TYR A 463 9.42 -3.24 46.88
N VAL A 464 10.08 -2.79 45.81
CA VAL A 464 9.49 -2.43 44.51
C VAL A 464 9.76 -3.61 43.58
N SER A 465 8.72 -4.16 42.95
CA SER A 465 8.84 -5.41 42.19
C SER A 465 7.81 -5.51 41.07
N ARG A 466 8.24 -6.00 39.91
CA ARG A 466 7.36 -6.50 38.84
C ARG A 466 6.46 -7.63 39.38
N LYS A 467 5.16 -7.58 39.15
CA LYS A 467 4.16 -8.55 39.64
C LYS A 467 2.96 -8.67 38.70
N THR A 468 2.15 -9.71 38.90
CA THR A 468 0.80 -9.87 38.32
C THR A 468 -0.32 -9.32 39.24
N ASP A 469 0.00 -8.37 40.14
CA ASP A 469 -0.94 -7.87 41.16
C ASP A 469 -1.52 -6.51 40.71
N ASP A 470 -2.79 -6.52 40.32
CA ASP A 470 -3.58 -5.36 39.86
C ASP A 470 -2.93 -4.50 38.72
N PRO A 471 -2.47 -5.09 37.61
CA PRO A 471 -2.04 -4.33 36.42
C PRO A 471 -3.21 -3.57 35.75
N LEU A 472 -2.88 -2.55 34.95
CA LEU A 472 -3.84 -1.76 34.17
C LEU A 472 -4.14 -2.39 32.81
N THR A 473 -3.08 -2.78 32.10
CA THR A 473 -3.14 -3.61 30.89
C THR A 473 -2.18 -4.79 31.01
N GLY A 474 -2.22 -5.74 30.08
CA GLY A 474 -1.32 -6.90 30.11
C GLY A 474 -1.55 -7.89 31.27
N ASP A 475 -0.48 -8.59 31.64
CA ASP A 475 -0.38 -9.57 32.73
C ASP A 475 0.47 -9.04 33.92
N TYR A 476 1.29 -7.99 33.74
CA TYR A 476 2.27 -7.52 34.72
C TYR A 476 2.32 -5.99 34.90
N SER A 477 2.81 -5.55 36.07
CA SER A 477 2.97 -4.14 36.44
C SER A 477 4.06 -3.97 37.52
N VAL A 478 4.47 -2.74 37.84
CA VAL A 478 5.37 -2.49 38.99
C VAL A 478 4.59 -2.16 40.26
N HIS A 479 4.74 -3.02 41.27
CA HIS A 479 4.02 -2.94 42.55
C HIS A 479 4.98 -2.61 43.71
N PHE A 480 4.54 -1.79 44.66
CA PHE A 480 5.24 -1.50 45.92
C PHE A 480 4.35 -1.65 47.16
N TYR A 481 4.92 -2.19 48.25
CA TYR A 481 4.27 -2.27 49.57
C TYR A 481 5.31 -2.55 50.67
N ASN A 482 5.12 -1.99 51.87
CA ASN A 482 5.91 -2.33 53.05
C ASN A 482 5.13 -2.09 54.36
N GLU A 483 5.43 -2.85 55.42
CA GLU A 483 4.90 -2.62 56.77
C GLU A 483 5.63 -1.49 57.52
N GLU A 484 6.81 -1.09 57.03
CA GLU A 484 7.58 0.08 57.48
C GLU A 484 7.47 1.23 56.45
N PRO A 485 7.79 2.50 56.81
CA PRO A 485 7.76 3.62 55.87
C PRO A 485 8.64 3.41 54.63
N ILE A 486 8.17 3.89 53.48
CA ILE A 486 8.81 3.73 52.17
C ILE A 486 9.40 5.04 51.67
N GLU A 487 10.58 4.96 51.05
CA GLU A 487 11.22 6.05 50.31
C GLU A 487 12.02 5.45 49.16
N PHE A 488 11.50 5.58 47.93
CA PHE A 488 12.10 4.97 46.74
C PHE A 488 11.91 5.80 45.47
N GLU A 489 12.73 5.42 44.50
CA GLU A 489 12.75 5.87 43.12
C GLU A 489 12.78 4.64 42.20
N ILE A 490 11.97 4.67 41.14
CA ILE A 490 12.09 3.83 39.94
C ILE A 490 12.14 4.75 38.72
N SER A 491 13.01 4.46 37.76
CA SER A 491 13.35 5.40 36.70
C SER A 491 14.11 4.76 35.53
N GLN A 492 14.11 5.42 34.37
CA GLN A 492 14.85 5.01 33.17
C GLN A 492 15.61 6.21 32.58
N GLU A 493 16.83 5.99 32.08
CA GLU A 493 17.61 7.00 31.35
C GLU A 493 17.42 6.83 29.84
N VAL A 494 17.09 7.92 29.14
CA VAL A 494 16.80 7.94 27.71
C VAL A 494 17.46 9.15 27.06
N SER A 495 18.15 8.96 25.93
CA SER A 495 18.61 10.07 25.08
C SER A 495 17.46 10.56 24.22
N LEU A 496 17.13 11.85 24.34
CA LEU A 496 16.06 12.51 23.62
C LEU A 496 16.63 13.60 22.69
N PRO A 497 16.07 13.80 21.49
CA PRO A 497 16.44 14.90 20.61
C PRO A 497 15.95 16.25 21.15
N ALA A 498 16.42 17.33 20.53
CA ALA A 498 15.82 18.65 20.71
C ALA A 498 14.33 18.64 20.31
N GLY A 499 13.51 19.46 20.97
CA GLY A 499 12.07 19.55 20.73
C GLY A 499 11.24 19.38 22.00
N LYS A 500 9.94 19.14 21.83
CA LYS A 500 8.97 19.05 22.93
C LYS A 500 8.69 17.61 23.27
N HIS A 501 8.59 17.29 24.56
CA HIS A 501 8.44 15.93 25.05
C HIS A 501 7.32 15.84 26.09
N LYS A 502 6.60 14.71 26.08
CA LYS A 502 5.56 14.34 27.05
C LYS A 502 6.00 13.07 27.77
N PHE A 503 5.94 13.07 29.09
CA PHE A 503 6.04 11.87 29.92
C PHE A 503 4.71 11.68 30.66
N THR A 504 4.14 10.49 30.60
CA THR A 504 2.98 10.09 31.42
C THR A 504 3.19 8.69 31.96
N LEU A 505 2.45 8.33 33.00
CA LEU A 505 2.38 6.99 33.58
C LEU A 505 1.02 6.81 34.24
N HIS A 506 0.61 5.58 34.46
CA HIS A 506 -0.55 5.28 35.31
C HIS A 506 -0.08 4.85 36.70
N ILE A 507 -0.83 5.24 37.74
CA ILE A 507 -0.56 4.82 39.12
C ILE A 507 -1.84 4.77 39.97
N GLN A 508 -2.01 3.69 40.73
CA GLN A 508 -3.01 3.53 41.79
C GLN A 508 -2.32 3.18 43.12
N GLY A 509 -3.06 3.24 44.23
CA GLY A 509 -2.53 2.83 45.53
C GLY A 509 -3.21 3.50 46.71
N GLY A 510 -2.61 3.40 47.89
CA GLY A 510 -3.08 4.08 49.09
C GLY A 510 -1.91 4.61 49.92
N ALA A 511 -1.93 5.92 50.18
CA ALA A 511 -1.04 6.63 51.10
C ALA A 511 -1.79 7.85 51.67
N ASN A 512 -1.37 8.34 52.83
CA ASN A 512 -1.91 9.56 53.43
C ASN A 512 -1.36 10.81 52.71
N THR A 513 -2.24 11.58 52.07
CA THR A 513 -1.88 12.75 51.24
C THR A 513 -1.27 13.91 52.05
N ASP A 514 -1.51 13.97 53.36
CA ASP A 514 -0.89 14.95 54.28
C ASP A 514 0.58 14.61 54.63
N THR A 515 1.01 13.34 54.52
CA THR A 515 2.35 12.88 54.95
C THR A 515 3.22 12.28 53.86
N SER A 516 2.65 11.98 52.69
CA SER A 516 3.37 11.45 51.54
C SER A 516 3.88 12.57 50.59
N ASP A 517 4.98 12.27 49.92
CA ASP A 517 5.61 13.06 48.87
C ASP A 517 5.84 12.13 47.67
N ILE A 518 4.87 12.13 46.75
CA ILE A 518 4.81 11.22 45.60
C ILE A 518 4.69 12.07 44.33
N TYR A 519 5.56 11.82 43.35
CA TYR A 519 5.55 12.56 42.08
C TYR A 519 6.22 11.79 40.94
N SER A 520 5.72 11.98 39.72
CA SER A 520 6.52 11.73 38.52
C SER A 520 7.54 12.86 38.34
N PHE A 521 8.67 12.57 37.69
CA PHE A 521 9.73 13.56 37.46
C PHE A 521 10.45 13.38 36.12
N ILE A 522 11.06 14.48 35.66
CA ILE A 522 12.13 14.51 34.66
C ILE A 522 13.36 15.13 35.33
N GLU A 523 14.50 14.46 35.22
CA GLU A 523 15.82 14.96 35.60
C GLU A 523 16.64 15.25 34.33
N ILE A 524 17.23 16.45 34.27
CA ILE A 524 18.06 16.93 33.18
C ILE A 524 19.33 17.51 33.82
N ASP A 525 20.52 17.17 33.32
CA ASP A 525 21.82 17.58 33.88
C ASP A 525 22.02 17.29 35.40
N GLY A 526 21.26 16.33 35.95
CA GLY A 526 21.27 16.00 37.38
C GLY A 526 20.32 16.84 38.25
N GLU A 527 19.45 17.66 37.65
CA GLU A 527 18.44 18.46 38.35
C GLU A 527 17.00 18.01 38.00
N LYS A 528 16.21 17.62 39.01
CA LYS A 528 14.79 17.23 38.87
C LYS A 528 13.88 18.45 38.66
N ASN A 529 14.08 19.14 37.54
CA ASN A 529 13.50 20.44 37.23
C ASN A 529 12.03 20.36 36.78
N HIS A 530 11.53 19.18 36.40
CA HIS A 530 10.10 18.96 36.14
C HIS A 530 9.57 17.88 37.10
N LYS A 531 8.46 18.17 37.79
CA LYS A 531 7.80 17.26 38.73
C LYS A 531 6.29 17.47 38.71
N GLN A 532 5.52 16.41 38.87
CA GLN A 532 4.08 16.48 39.08
C GLN A 532 3.67 15.64 40.30
N ARG A 533 3.09 16.31 41.31
CA ARG A 533 2.58 15.65 42.52
C ARG A 533 1.42 14.72 42.17
N ILE A 534 1.43 13.56 42.81
CA ILE A 534 0.41 12.50 42.71
C ILE A 534 -0.25 12.36 44.09
N GLU A 535 -1.55 12.12 44.12
CA GLU A 535 -2.29 11.78 45.34
C GLU A 535 -3.02 10.45 45.09
N LEU A 536 -2.76 9.44 45.94
CA LEU A 536 -3.24 8.07 45.72
C LEU A 536 -4.63 7.87 46.34
N ASP A 537 -5.65 7.67 45.49
CA ASP A 537 -7.07 7.64 45.89
C ASP A 537 -7.67 6.22 46.04
N GLY A 538 -6.84 5.19 46.19
CA GLY A 538 -7.27 3.81 46.46
C GLY A 538 -7.14 2.84 45.28
N TRP A 539 -7.75 1.66 45.46
CA TRP A 539 -7.75 0.56 44.49
C TRP A 539 -8.75 0.80 43.36
N CYS A 540 -8.31 0.53 42.13
CA CYS A 540 -8.96 0.86 40.85
C CYS A 540 -9.19 2.36 40.58
N ASN A 541 -8.68 3.26 41.44
CA ASN A 541 -8.74 4.72 41.27
C ASN A 541 -7.43 5.26 40.67
N TRP A 542 -7.13 4.81 39.45
CA TRP A 542 -5.92 5.17 38.70
C TRP A 542 -5.80 6.68 38.47
N GLN A 543 -4.57 7.19 38.62
CA GLN A 543 -4.15 8.56 38.36
C GLN A 543 -3.20 8.57 37.15
N GLU A 544 -3.29 9.61 36.31
CA GLU A 544 -2.45 9.76 35.10
C GLU A 544 -1.63 11.08 35.12
N PRO A 545 -0.49 11.12 35.83
CA PRO A 545 0.37 12.31 35.89
C PRO A 545 1.21 12.55 34.61
N THR A 546 0.66 13.31 33.66
CA THR A 546 1.37 13.85 32.48
C THR A 546 2.23 15.10 32.76
N ILE A 547 3.55 14.97 32.58
CA ILE A 547 4.52 16.08 32.48
C ILE A 547 4.79 16.42 31.00
N THR A 548 4.96 17.72 30.69
CA THR A 548 5.49 18.20 29.41
C THR A 548 6.75 19.05 29.66
N PHE A 549 7.76 18.89 28.81
CA PHE A 549 9.03 19.62 28.89
C PHE A 549 9.64 19.82 27.49
N ASP A 550 10.50 20.83 27.36
CA ASP A 550 11.17 21.18 26.09
C ASP A 550 12.69 21.00 26.23
N LEU A 551 13.37 20.54 25.18
CA LEU A 551 14.82 20.41 25.09
C LEU A 551 15.37 21.28 23.95
N GLU A 552 16.36 22.13 24.25
CA GLU A 552 17.03 23.03 23.29
C GLU A 552 18.08 22.30 22.40
N SER A 553 18.54 21.13 22.83
CA SER A 553 19.48 20.24 22.12
C SER A 553 19.17 18.78 22.45
N GLU A 554 19.81 17.84 21.77
CA GLU A 554 19.84 16.44 22.24
C GLU A 554 20.41 16.37 23.67
N ALA A 555 19.80 15.56 24.54
CA ALA A 555 20.22 15.36 25.91
C ALA A 555 19.77 13.98 26.45
N THR A 556 20.58 13.37 27.32
CA THR A 556 20.13 12.24 28.14
C THR A 556 19.31 12.77 29.31
N VAL A 557 18.07 12.30 29.45
CA VAL A 557 17.18 12.62 30.57
C VAL A 557 16.90 11.37 31.38
N LYS A 558 16.67 11.53 32.70
CA LYS A 558 16.20 10.45 33.57
C LYS A 558 14.74 10.71 33.94
N VAL A 559 13.83 9.85 33.50
CA VAL A 559 12.40 9.97 33.80
C VAL A 559 11.99 8.92 34.82
N GLY A 560 11.02 9.22 35.68
CA GLY A 560 10.60 8.23 36.67
C GLY A 560 9.53 8.65 37.65
N LEU A 561 9.33 7.76 38.63
CA LEU A 561 8.41 7.89 39.74
C LEU A 561 9.22 7.91 41.04
N TYR A 562 8.95 8.90 41.88
CA TYR A 562 9.45 8.99 43.25
C TYR A 562 8.29 8.83 44.23
N VAL A 563 8.47 7.99 45.25
CA VAL A 563 7.47 7.70 46.27
C VAL A 563 8.13 7.75 47.64
N LYS A 564 7.70 8.71 48.48
CA LYS A 564 7.96 8.73 49.92
C LYS A 564 6.64 8.71 50.67
N ALA A 565 6.39 7.71 51.50
CA ALA A 565 5.12 7.54 52.23
C ALA A 565 5.31 6.75 53.54
N GLU A 566 4.30 6.79 54.41
CA GLU A 566 4.33 6.10 55.70
C GLU A 566 4.15 4.57 55.62
N ALA A 567 4.25 3.91 56.78
CA ALA A 567 4.03 2.47 56.94
C ALA A 567 2.67 2.01 56.40
N PHE A 568 2.64 0.83 55.78
CA PHE A 568 1.47 0.23 55.12
C PHE A 568 0.98 0.96 53.85
N SER A 569 1.71 1.97 53.37
CA SER A 569 1.46 2.54 52.05
C SER A 569 1.74 1.50 50.95
N TRP A 570 0.95 1.55 49.88
CA TRP A 570 1.02 0.60 48.77
C TRP A 570 0.65 1.27 47.45
N GLY A 571 1.00 0.64 46.34
CA GLY A 571 0.51 1.03 45.02
C GLY A 571 1.06 0.18 43.89
N THR A 572 0.45 0.38 42.73
CA THR A 572 0.82 -0.23 41.46
C THR A 572 0.95 0.87 40.43
N SER A 573 2.02 0.86 39.64
CA SER A 573 2.22 1.77 38.51
C SER A 573 2.45 0.97 37.23
N ASP A 574 1.99 1.52 36.12
CA ASP A 574 1.83 0.81 34.87
C ASP A 574 1.79 1.77 33.67
N ASP A 575 1.88 1.22 32.45
CA ASP A 575 1.70 1.94 31.18
C ASP A 575 2.43 3.29 31.13
N TRP A 576 3.75 3.27 31.33
CA TRP A 576 4.61 4.45 31.24
C TRP A 576 4.86 4.86 29.79
N GLN A 577 4.74 6.13 29.44
CA GLN A 577 4.96 6.64 28.09
C GLN A 577 5.85 7.89 28.07
N LEU A 578 7.00 7.83 27.39
CA LEU A 578 7.86 8.99 27.08
C LEU A 578 7.91 9.21 25.56
N VAL A 579 7.52 10.39 25.09
CA VAL A 579 7.31 10.64 23.65
C VAL A 579 7.68 12.08 23.24
N THR A 580 8.07 12.26 21.98
CA THR A 580 8.33 13.57 21.37
C THR A 580 7.07 14.07 20.62
N LYS A 581 6.71 15.34 20.81
CA LYS A 581 5.48 15.96 20.25
C LYS A 581 5.75 16.96 19.11
N GLU A 582 6.81 16.75 18.34
CA GLU A 582 6.96 17.34 17.01
C GLU A 582 7.38 16.24 16.01
N LYS A 583 7.02 16.43 14.74
CA LYS A 583 7.11 15.43 13.67
C LYS A 583 8.53 14.85 13.57
N LEU A 584 8.68 13.54 13.83
CA LEU A 584 9.87 12.80 13.46
C LEU A 584 10.12 12.99 11.95
N SER A 585 11.25 13.59 11.60
CA SER A 585 11.73 13.58 10.22
C SER A 585 12.22 12.18 9.92
N ILE A 586 11.39 11.39 9.24
CA ILE A 586 11.81 10.11 8.66
C ILE A 586 13.02 10.42 7.77
N VAL A 587 14.17 9.84 8.12
CA VAL A 587 15.44 10.13 7.46
C VAL A 587 15.40 9.53 6.06
N ASN A 588 15.22 10.39 5.06
CA ASN A 588 15.17 9.99 3.66
C ASN A 588 16.57 9.61 3.19
N LYS A 589 16.75 8.34 2.84
CA LYS A 589 18.02 7.79 2.33
C LYS A 589 17.98 7.49 0.83
N ASP A 590 16.91 7.81 0.12
CA ASP A 590 16.66 7.34 -1.24
C ASP A 590 17.70 7.89 -2.22
N ILE A 591 18.05 9.18 -2.07
CA ILE A 591 19.10 9.84 -2.85
C ILE A 591 20.49 9.24 -2.54
N LEU A 592 20.74 8.84 -1.27
CA LEU A 592 21.99 8.20 -0.86
C LEU A 592 22.09 6.78 -1.45
N GLN A 593 21.00 6.00 -1.39
CA GLN A 593 20.86 4.68 -1.99
C GLN A 593 21.07 4.74 -3.51
N GLU A 594 20.36 5.63 -4.22
CA GLU A 594 20.46 5.78 -5.68
C GLU A 594 21.88 6.19 -6.12
N LEU A 595 22.57 7.04 -5.35
CA LEU A 595 23.98 7.39 -5.59
C LEU A 595 24.93 6.20 -5.33
N ILE A 596 24.67 5.38 -4.32
CA ILE A 596 25.45 4.18 -4.01
C ILE A 596 25.29 3.12 -5.10
N ASP A 597 24.07 2.88 -5.60
CA ASP A 597 23.83 1.90 -6.65
C ASP A 597 24.46 2.33 -7.99
N LYS A 598 24.36 3.62 -8.34
CA LYS A 598 25.09 4.22 -9.47
C LYS A 598 26.61 4.12 -9.30
N ALA A 599 27.13 4.14 -8.08
CA ALA A 599 28.55 4.02 -7.78
C ALA A 599 29.07 2.57 -7.81
N ILE A 600 28.24 1.59 -7.44
CA ILE A 600 28.58 0.16 -7.45
C ILE A 600 28.90 -0.37 -8.86
N ALA A 601 28.38 0.27 -9.92
CA ALA A 601 28.57 -0.14 -11.31
C ALA A 601 29.93 0.22 -11.96
N LEU A 602 30.90 0.77 -11.22
CA LEU A 602 32.17 1.29 -11.78
C LEU A 602 33.31 0.26 -11.86
N GLU A 603 33.27 -0.63 -12.85
CA GLU A 603 34.37 -1.56 -13.24
C GLU A 603 35.63 -0.86 -13.82
N GLN A 604 35.89 0.41 -13.47
CA GLN A 604 36.81 1.29 -14.20
C GLN A 604 37.95 1.88 -13.34
N ALA A 605 38.31 1.23 -12.23
CA ALA A 605 39.39 1.68 -11.34
C ALA A 605 40.71 2.01 -12.09
N ASP A 606 41.08 1.16 -13.05
CA ASP A 606 42.30 1.29 -13.87
C ASP A 606 42.30 2.51 -14.82
N LEU A 607 41.18 3.24 -14.95
CA LEU A 607 41.09 4.44 -15.78
C LEU A 607 41.39 5.74 -15.01
N TYR A 608 41.52 5.71 -13.68
CA TYR A 608 41.63 6.89 -12.83
C TYR A 608 42.96 6.97 -12.06
N THR A 609 43.38 8.19 -11.68
CA THR A 609 44.56 8.35 -10.84
C THR A 609 44.31 7.75 -9.46
N SER A 610 45.27 6.98 -8.93
CA SER A 610 45.10 6.24 -7.68
C SER A 610 44.73 7.12 -6.48
N SER A 611 45.16 8.40 -6.48
CA SER A 611 44.81 9.36 -5.43
C SER A 611 43.36 9.84 -5.52
N THR A 612 42.83 10.13 -6.71
CA THR A 612 41.41 10.51 -6.84
C THR A 612 40.49 9.30 -6.68
N TRP A 613 40.92 8.13 -7.15
CA TRP A 613 40.18 6.88 -6.97
C TRP A 613 40.05 6.48 -5.50
N LEU A 614 41.15 6.53 -4.73
CA LEU A 614 41.13 6.24 -3.29
C LEU A 614 40.16 7.15 -2.53
N ASN A 615 40.21 8.47 -2.79
CA ASN A 615 39.30 9.43 -2.16
C ASN A 615 37.83 9.15 -2.48
N TYR A 616 37.52 8.69 -3.69
CA TYR A 616 36.16 8.31 -4.09
C TYR A 616 35.69 7.02 -3.42
N VAL A 617 36.54 5.98 -3.36
CA VAL A 617 36.21 4.73 -2.65
C VAL A 617 35.97 4.99 -1.15
N THR A 618 36.81 5.81 -0.50
CA THR A 618 36.59 6.18 0.92
C THR A 618 35.28 6.94 1.13
N ALA A 619 34.87 7.81 0.21
CA ALA A 619 33.57 8.48 0.28
C ALA A 619 32.40 7.51 0.05
N LEU A 620 32.55 6.54 -0.85
CA LEU A 620 31.55 5.50 -1.11
C LEU A 620 31.38 4.53 0.06
N ASP A 621 32.47 4.17 0.75
CA ASP A 621 32.40 3.31 1.93
C ASP A 621 31.80 4.06 3.14
N HIS A 622 32.06 5.37 3.27
CA HIS A 622 31.35 6.23 4.23
C HIS A 622 29.85 6.33 3.92
N ALA A 623 29.49 6.54 2.65
CA ALA A 623 28.10 6.58 2.20
C ALA A 623 27.36 5.27 2.52
N LYS A 624 27.98 4.11 2.26
CA LYS A 624 27.42 2.81 2.64
C LYS A 624 27.29 2.62 4.16
N PHE A 625 28.22 3.15 4.95
CA PHE A 625 28.11 3.13 6.41
C PHE A 625 26.86 3.89 6.88
N VAL A 626 26.73 5.16 6.46
CA VAL A 626 25.58 6.02 6.79
C VAL A 626 24.24 5.45 6.26
N LEU A 627 24.26 4.80 5.09
CA LEU A 627 23.09 4.09 4.56
C LEU A 627 22.61 2.97 5.51
N ASN A 628 23.54 2.11 5.95
CA ASN A 628 23.23 0.93 6.78
C ASN A 628 23.06 1.25 8.27
N ASP A 629 23.47 2.43 8.74
CA ASP A 629 23.29 2.86 10.12
C ASP A 629 21.84 3.27 10.39
N VAL A 630 21.14 2.46 11.20
CA VAL A 630 19.73 2.68 11.58
C VAL A 630 19.52 3.88 12.52
N GLN A 631 20.59 4.51 13.02
CA GLN A 631 20.55 5.74 13.82
C GLN A 631 21.06 6.97 13.05
N ALA A 632 21.38 6.84 11.75
CA ALA A 632 21.87 7.96 10.96
C ALA A 632 20.82 9.09 10.85
N THR A 633 21.25 10.32 11.11
CA THR A 633 20.43 11.54 10.97
C THR A 633 20.35 12.01 9.51
N GLN A 634 19.36 12.86 9.19
CA GLN A 634 19.28 13.48 7.86
C GLN A 634 20.53 14.31 7.54
N GLU A 635 21.11 15.01 8.51
CA GLU A 635 22.34 15.79 8.32
C GLU A 635 23.51 14.88 7.90
N GLN A 636 23.67 13.71 8.54
CA GLN A 636 24.69 12.72 8.17
C GLN A 636 24.45 12.12 6.78
N VAL A 637 23.19 11.92 6.40
CA VAL A 637 22.81 11.45 5.06
C VAL A 637 23.10 12.50 4.00
N ASP A 638 22.76 13.76 4.25
CA ASP A 638 23.03 14.90 3.37
C ASP A 638 24.54 15.16 3.22
N GLU A 639 25.31 15.05 4.31
CA GLU A 639 26.79 15.06 4.27
C GLU A 639 27.34 13.91 3.43
N ALA A 640 26.81 12.69 3.57
CA ALA A 640 27.23 11.53 2.79
C ALA A 640 26.92 11.69 1.30
N ILE A 641 25.72 12.19 0.95
CA ILE A 641 25.30 12.55 -0.41
C ILE A 641 26.28 13.59 -0.99
N GLN A 642 26.55 14.67 -0.26
CA GLN A 642 27.42 15.76 -0.72
C GLN A 642 28.87 15.28 -0.91
N LEU A 643 29.41 14.50 0.04
CA LEU A 643 30.77 13.98 0.00
C LEU A 643 30.97 13.01 -1.16
N LEU A 644 30.06 12.03 -1.33
CA LEU A 644 30.12 11.06 -2.43
C LEU A 644 30.04 11.76 -3.79
N THR A 645 29.07 12.67 -3.95
CA THR A 645 28.90 13.47 -5.18
C THR A 645 30.16 14.29 -5.50
N GLN A 646 30.74 14.96 -4.50
CA GLN A 646 31.98 15.72 -4.71
C GLN A 646 33.15 14.82 -5.10
N LYS A 647 33.31 13.64 -4.48
CA LYS A 647 34.45 12.75 -4.80
C LYS A 647 34.27 12.01 -6.11
N GLN A 648 33.05 11.82 -6.59
CA GLN A 648 32.77 11.38 -7.95
C GLN A 648 33.20 12.45 -8.97
N ALA A 649 32.94 13.73 -8.70
CA ALA A 649 33.36 14.84 -9.56
C ALA A 649 34.89 15.10 -9.53
N ASP A 650 35.57 14.81 -8.41
CA ASP A 650 37.03 14.91 -8.27
C ASP A 650 37.82 13.86 -9.10
N LEU A 651 37.16 12.84 -9.69
CA LEU A 651 37.79 11.73 -10.40
C LEU A 651 38.58 12.17 -11.65
N LYS A 652 39.91 12.09 -11.58
CA LYS A 652 40.81 12.39 -12.70
C LYS A 652 41.21 11.13 -13.43
N LYS A 653 40.98 11.08 -14.74
CA LYS A 653 41.42 9.97 -15.59
C LYS A 653 42.93 9.96 -15.76
N LEU A 654 43.53 8.77 -15.91
CA LEU A 654 44.92 8.63 -16.31
C LEU A 654 45.13 9.29 -17.69
N GLN A 655 46.16 10.13 -17.81
CA GLN A 655 46.57 10.63 -19.12
C GLN A 655 47.33 9.53 -19.86
N ILE A 656 46.72 8.99 -20.92
CA ILE A 656 47.43 8.18 -21.91
C ILE A 656 48.27 9.15 -22.74
N ASP A 657 49.58 9.12 -22.52
CA ASP A 657 50.53 9.98 -23.24
C ASP A 657 50.64 9.49 -24.71
N SER A 658 50.26 10.33 -25.67
CA SER A 658 49.96 9.92 -27.06
C SER A 658 51.21 9.75 -27.94
N SER A 659 52.17 8.95 -27.45
CA SER A 659 53.49 8.75 -28.06
C SER A 659 53.72 7.35 -28.66
N ASP A 660 52.91 6.33 -28.34
CA ASP A 660 53.10 4.95 -28.81
C ASP A 660 52.13 4.46 -29.92
N GLU A 661 51.19 5.30 -30.41
CA GLU A 661 50.37 4.96 -31.60
C GLU A 661 51.21 4.73 -32.87
N ASN A 662 52.45 5.24 -32.89
CA ASN A 662 53.28 5.34 -34.08
C ASN A 662 54.11 4.07 -34.41
N LYS A 663 53.61 2.88 -34.08
CA LYS A 663 54.26 1.58 -34.37
C LYS A 663 53.38 0.47 -34.97
N GLN A 664 52.06 0.66 -35.11
CA GLN A 664 51.20 -0.33 -35.80
C GLN A 664 50.62 0.12 -37.14
N ASN A 665 50.59 1.43 -37.45
CA ASN A 665 50.20 1.94 -38.77
C ASN A 665 51.32 1.81 -39.82
N ASN A 666 51.79 0.58 -40.08
CA ASN A 666 52.74 0.33 -41.18
C ASN A 666 52.66 -1.10 -41.77
N GLN A 667 51.48 -1.75 -41.74
CA GLN A 667 51.27 -3.04 -42.40
C GLN A 667 49.84 -3.29 -42.93
N SER A 668 49.22 -2.26 -43.53
CA SER A 668 47.89 -2.36 -44.16
C SER A 668 47.79 -1.76 -45.58
N ASP A 669 48.79 -1.01 -46.06
CA ASP A 669 48.80 -0.36 -47.39
C ASP A 669 49.17 -1.30 -48.57
N LYS A 670 48.78 -2.57 -48.51
CA LYS A 670 49.08 -3.56 -49.58
C LYS A 670 48.00 -4.62 -49.85
N GLU A 671 46.71 -4.30 -49.74
CA GLU A 671 45.67 -5.15 -50.37
C GLU A 671 44.33 -4.43 -50.62
N ASN A 672 44.36 -3.32 -51.38
CA ASN A 672 43.15 -2.72 -52.00
C ASN A 672 43.50 -1.84 -53.22
N ASN A 673 43.98 -2.45 -54.29
CA ASN A 673 44.05 -1.84 -55.63
C ASN A 673 43.93 -2.92 -56.71
N ASP A 674 43.46 -2.52 -57.91
CA ASP A 674 43.35 -3.31 -59.13
C ASP A 674 42.50 -4.60 -59.11
N LEU A 675 41.18 -4.43 -59.00
CA LEU A 675 40.21 -5.31 -59.68
C LEU A 675 39.17 -4.53 -60.50
N SER A 676 39.62 -3.59 -61.34
CA SER A 676 38.73 -2.91 -62.29
C SER A 676 39.36 -2.54 -63.65
N ASN A 677 40.27 -3.34 -64.23
CA ASN A 677 40.38 -3.51 -65.71
C ASN A 677 41.41 -4.56 -66.18
N LYS A 678 40.96 -5.79 -66.53
CA LYS A 678 41.04 -6.34 -67.92
C LYS A 678 40.65 -7.82 -68.02
N ASN A 679 39.57 -8.05 -68.76
CA ASN A 679 39.41 -8.97 -69.89
C ASN A 679 40.11 -10.35 -69.94
N GLN A 680 39.31 -11.33 -70.39
CA GLN A 680 39.64 -12.52 -71.19
C GLN A 680 40.19 -13.81 -70.52
N ASN A 681 39.25 -14.76 -70.41
CA ASN A 681 39.30 -16.12 -70.99
C ASN A 681 40.02 -17.30 -70.30
N ILE A 682 39.28 -18.42 -70.31
CA ILE A 682 39.71 -19.84 -70.35
C ILE A 682 40.19 -20.48 -69.04
N ASN A 683 39.34 -21.39 -68.53
CA ASN A 683 39.56 -22.80 -68.14
C ASN A 683 41.00 -23.26 -67.81
N ASN A 684 41.25 -24.23 -66.91
CA ASN A 684 40.45 -25.42 -66.59
C ASN A 684 41.00 -26.14 -65.34
N GLN A 685 40.17 -26.92 -64.63
CA GLN A 685 40.55 -28.15 -63.86
C GLN A 685 41.53 -28.00 -62.65
N ASN A 686 41.63 -28.93 -61.67
CA ASN A 686 40.70 -29.93 -61.13
C ASN A 686 41.12 -30.36 -59.70
N ASP A 687 40.21 -31.05 -59.00
CA ASP A 687 40.44 -32.18 -58.08
C ASP A 687 41.35 -32.10 -56.82
N ASN A 688 40.65 -32.14 -55.67
CA ASN A 688 40.70 -33.22 -54.65
C ASN A 688 41.84 -33.38 -53.61
N THR A 689 41.36 -33.55 -52.35
CA THR A 689 41.80 -34.56 -51.34
C THR A 689 43.15 -34.39 -50.62
N LYS A 690 43.36 -34.84 -49.35
CA LYS A 690 42.46 -35.22 -48.22
C LYS A 690 43.29 -35.38 -46.91
N ASN A 691 42.59 -35.27 -45.76
CA ASN A 691 42.72 -36.08 -44.53
C ASN A 691 43.96 -36.04 -43.58
N ASN A 692 43.62 -35.90 -42.28
CA ASN A 692 44.04 -36.69 -41.10
C ASN A 692 45.45 -36.45 -40.46
N GLU A 693 45.53 -36.07 -39.17
CA GLU A 693 45.58 -36.86 -37.90
C GLU A 693 47.02 -37.21 -37.44
N ALA A 694 47.35 -37.42 -36.15
CA ALA A 694 46.79 -36.99 -34.87
C ALA A 694 47.72 -37.34 -33.68
N SER A 695 47.73 -36.52 -32.62
CA SER A 695 48.04 -36.87 -31.20
C SER A 695 49.43 -37.45 -30.79
N LYS A 696 50.04 -36.90 -29.73
CA LYS A 696 50.15 -37.53 -28.37
C LYS A 696 51.03 -36.74 -27.38
N ASN A 697 50.79 -36.99 -26.09
CA ASN A 697 51.53 -36.54 -24.89
C ASN A 697 52.05 -37.80 -24.13
N PRO A 698 53.02 -37.79 -23.19
CA PRO A 698 52.65 -37.67 -21.75
C PRO A 698 53.75 -37.29 -20.68
N SER A 699 53.30 -36.78 -19.50
CA SER A 699 53.73 -37.12 -18.10
C SER A 699 55.20 -37.03 -17.59
N ILE A 700 55.56 -36.93 -16.28
CA ILE A 700 54.98 -36.50 -14.96
C ILE A 700 56.19 -36.41 -13.96
N ALA A 701 56.18 -35.50 -12.97
CA ALA A 701 56.98 -35.62 -11.73
C ALA A 701 56.40 -34.79 -10.54
N THR A 702 56.74 -35.15 -9.31
CA THR A 702 56.05 -34.84 -8.02
C THR A 702 56.53 -33.62 -7.21
N PHE A 703 55.60 -32.91 -6.54
CA PHE A 703 55.53 -32.52 -5.10
C PHE A 703 56.83 -32.19 -4.31
N ASP A 704 56.93 -31.21 -3.39
CA ASP A 704 55.97 -30.26 -2.75
C ASP A 704 56.79 -29.10 -2.06
N ALA A 705 56.32 -28.12 -1.24
CA ALA A 705 55.00 -27.76 -0.67
C ALA A 705 54.94 -26.26 -0.24
N SER A 706 53.80 -25.57 -0.42
CA SER A 706 53.24 -24.59 0.54
C SER A 706 51.91 -23.95 0.09
N ASN A 707 50.90 -23.98 0.98
CA ASN A 707 49.62 -23.24 1.04
C ASN A 707 49.58 -21.81 0.42
N LYS A 708 48.44 -21.22 -0.01
CA LYS A 708 47.01 -21.65 -0.15
C LYS A 708 46.26 -20.56 -0.95
N ALA A 709 45.76 -20.83 -2.16
CA ALA A 709 44.82 -19.94 -2.90
C ALA A 709 44.24 -20.59 -4.19
N ALA A 710 43.56 -21.74 -4.11
CA ALA A 710 43.01 -22.41 -5.31
C ALA A 710 41.84 -23.38 -5.02
N TRP A 711 40.65 -22.85 -4.71
CA TRP A 711 39.40 -23.64 -4.61
C TRP A 711 38.14 -22.83 -4.97
N LEU A 712 38.14 -22.16 -6.13
CA LEU A 712 36.90 -21.60 -6.72
C LEU A 712 36.93 -21.47 -8.26
N LEU A 713 37.50 -22.46 -8.96
CA LEU A 713 37.67 -22.42 -10.42
C LEU A 713 37.24 -23.74 -11.09
N LEU A 714 35.98 -24.16 -10.89
CA LEU A 714 35.41 -25.35 -11.56
C LEU A 714 33.87 -25.38 -11.67
N VAL A 715 33.21 -24.22 -11.84
CA VAL A 715 31.73 -24.16 -12.05
C VAL A 715 31.32 -23.27 -13.24
N LEU A 716 31.90 -22.07 -13.39
CA LEU A 716 31.52 -21.12 -14.44
C LEU A 716 32.17 -21.43 -15.80
N ALA A 717 31.67 -22.47 -16.48
CA ALA A 717 32.12 -22.86 -17.82
C ALA A 717 30.98 -23.31 -18.76
N SER A 718 29.72 -22.89 -18.53
CA SER A 718 28.60 -23.22 -19.41
C SER A 718 27.41 -22.25 -19.29
N LEU A 719 27.48 -21.08 -19.94
CA LEU A 719 26.33 -20.30 -20.44
C LEU A 719 26.84 -19.10 -21.28
N SER A 720 27.00 -19.31 -22.60
CA SER A 720 27.46 -18.26 -23.53
C SER A 720 26.92 -18.48 -24.96
N ILE A 721 25.65 -18.90 -25.06
CA ILE A 721 24.88 -19.00 -26.30
C ILE A 721 23.50 -18.41 -26.00
N VAL A 722 22.85 -17.78 -27.00
CA VAL A 722 21.62 -16.96 -26.87
C VAL A 722 21.85 -15.58 -26.22
N GLY A 723 22.75 -14.80 -26.84
CA GLY A 723 22.92 -13.36 -26.58
C GLY A 723 22.65 -12.47 -27.80
N ILE A 724 21.88 -12.96 -28.79
CA ILE A 724 21.62 -12.28 -30.06
C ILE A 724 20.16 -12.51 -30.48
N THR A 725 19.27 -11.52 -30.28
CA THR A 725 18.19 -11.07 -31.21
C THR A 725 17.27 -10.00 -30.56
N VAL A 726 17.82 -8.83 -30.16
CA VAL A 726 17.01 -7.59 -30.02
C VAL A 726 17.82 -6.36 -30.45
N ARG A 727 17.96 -6.11 -31.76
CA ARG A 727 18.46 -4.79 -32.24
C ARG A 727 18.00 -4.39 -33.66
N LYS A 728 16.73 -4.63 -34.00
CA LYS A 728 16.10 -4.11 -35.24
C LYS A 728 14.59 -3.82 -35.07
N ARG A 729 14.23 -2.66 -34.52
CA ARG A 729 12.89 -2.04 -34.73
C ARG A 729 12.79 -0.54 -34.36
N LEU A 730 13.80 0.26 -34.72
CA LEU A 730 13.71 1.73 -34.73
C LEU A 730 14.05 2.26 -36.12
N ASN A 731 13.02 2.35 -36.98
CA ASN A 731 12.94 3.17 -38.21
C ASN A 731 11.68 2.81 -39.01
N TYR A 732 10.52 3.41 -38.68
CA TYR A 732 9.42 3.63 -39.64
C TYR A 732 8.40 4.64 -39.08
N ARG A 733 8.70 5.94 -39.20
CA ARG A 733 7.72 7.02 -38.95
C ARG A 733 8.00 8.17 -39.93
N ASN A 734 7.48 8.04 -41.16
CA ASN A 734 7.40 9.10 -42.18
C ASN A 734 6.67 8.59 -43.45
N ARG A 735 5.35 8.51 -43.39
CA ARG A 735 4.39 8.67 -44.50
C ARG A 735 2.96 8.71 -43.99
#